data_AF-A0A067LC24-F1
#
_entry.id   AF-A0A067LC24-F1
#
_cell.length_a   1.000
_cell.length_b   1.000
_cell.length_c   1.000
_cell.angle_alpha   90.00
_cell.angle_beta   90.00
_cell.angle_gamma   90.00
#
_symmetry.space_group_name_H-M   'P 1'
#
loop_
_entity.id
_entity.type
_entity.pdbx_description
1 polymer ?
#
loop_
_entity_poly.entity_id
_entity_poly.type
_entity_poly.pdbx_seq_one_letter_code
_entity_poly.pdbx_strand_id
1 'polypeptide(L)'
;MVGERFGLQQFDSLPSGVSLPLRHVLDKCRESPPTDWPAAAYVLLGREDLALSRLTHPRKSKEVETQSNVNLISMSAPYMLHLHPVTIPSAVSDTTGVESSKFEDTDSVDGSMMDGMEHIFSSSTHLQYGRDLRLNEVRRIMCSARPVAIQTSVNPSTSDQDIQQAQLWQLAQRTTALPLGRGAFTLATISTLLTEAFTVPKLVLAGRLPAQQNATVNLDPSIRNIQELKSWPEFHNAVAAGLRLAPLQGKVSRTWIIYNKPEEPNVIHAGLLLALGLHGYLRVLIITDIYTYFTQEHESTTVGLMLGLAASYRGTMQPAISKSLYVHIPARHSSSFPELELPTILQSAALVSVGLLYEGSVHPQTMQILLGEMGRRSGGDNVLEREGYAVSAGFALGLVALGRGEDALGFMDSLVDRLFHYIGGKEIHNERPLFLTPSIDEHNRGVGQMMDGTAVNVDVTAPGAIIALALMFLKTESEPIVSRLSIPQTHFDLQYVRPDFIMLRVIARNLIMWSRVHPSKDWILSQIPEIVKSGVEGLRDDISDVDEMDAETFVQAYVNVVAGACISLGLRFAGTKDGNVQELLYEYAIYFLNEIKPVSASSGSTFPKGLSRYVDRGTLEICLHLIVLSLSVVMAGSGHLQTFRLLRFLRSRNSADGHANYGIQMAVSLAIGFLFLGGGKQTFSMSNSSIASLLITLYPRLPTGPNDNRCHLQAFRHLYVLATEARWIQTVDVDSGLPVYAPLEVTIKETEHYAETSFCEVTPCILPERAALKRVRVCGPRYWPQVMELVPEDKPWWSFGDKNNPFNSGVLYIKRKVGACSYVDDPIGRQSLLSRAMHKVFGLMSTKPCNPCGKSGSDSVSVDQLVSTFSSDPSLIAFAQLCCDPSWNSRSDADFQEFCLQVLYECISKDRPALLQVYLSLYTTIGSMVDQVTNGTFVFRDSLAISSLKLALTYNEALLKGSLTTSRGGVVQSIFLGSLRKQVEELLKLSEQSKNYLYNYLNSARWPDDETQGEKDSVIHSWYLQWFGVPAPSVIQMAMEKLKPKILSSSSVPFLRLLFPTTHINAIDEIDKLLFSSQVG
;
A
#
# COMPACT_ATOMS: atom_id res chain seq x y z
N MET A 1 20.12 31.84 3.45
CA MET A 1 18.79 32.22 3.97
C MET A 1 18.48 31.47 5.27
N VAL A 2 18.23 30.15 5.24
CA VAL A 2 17.85 29.40 6.46
C VAL A 2 18.95 29.41 7.53
N GLY A 3 20.22 29.21 7.16
CA GLY A 3 21.33 29.30 8.10
C GLY A 3 21.46 30.66 8.81
N GLU A 4 21.03 31.73 8.13
CA GLU A 4 21.01 33.11 8.63
C GLU A 4 19.70 33.46 9.36
N ARG A 5 18.82 32.47 9.63
CA ARG A 5 17.49 32.67 10.23
C ARG A 5 16.58 33.63 9.46
N PHE A 6 16.78 33.73 8.15
CA PHE A 6 15.96 34.55 7.26
C PHE A 6 14.76 33.74 6.76
N GLY A 7 13.56 34.00 7.31
CA GLY A 7 12.31 33.28 7.03
C GLY A 7 11.28 34.09 6.24
N LEU A 8 10.04 33.55 6.14
CA LEU A 8 8.94 34.16 5.37
C LEU A 8 8.54 35.56 5.88
N GLN A 9 8.49 35.77 7.19
CA GLN A 9 8.13 37.07 7.77
C GLN A 9 9.14 38.17 7.43
N GLN A 10 10.44 37.86 7.47
CA GLN A 10 11.48 38.81 7.05
C GLN A 10 11.41 39.03 5.54
N PHE A 11 11.05 38.01 4.79
CA PHE A 11 10.84 38.09 3.35
C PHE A 11 9.71 39.07 2.98
N ASP A 12 8.60 39.04 3.72
CA ASP A 12 7.44 39.89 3.49
C ASP A 12 7.68 41.36 3.88
N SER A 13 8.70 41.62 4.69
CA SER A 13 9.14 42.99 5.05
C SER A 13 10.00 43.67 3.99
N LEU A 14 10.50 42.92 2.99
CA LEU A 14 11.37 43.47 1.95
C LEU A 14 10.57 44.30 0.92
N PRO A 15 11.13 45.41 0.41
CA PRO A 15 10.55 46.15 -0.71
C PRO A 15 10.32 45.24 -1.92
N SER A 16 9.22 45.46 -2.64
CA SER A 16 8.77 44.62 -3.78
C SER A 16 9.84 44.40 -4.86
N GLY A 17 10.68 45.40 -5.12
CA GLY A 17 11.79 45.31 -6.08
C GLY A 17 12.92 44.39 -5.64
N VAL A 18 13.18 44.28 -4.33
CA VAL A 18 14.21 43.41 -3.76
C VAL A 18 13.68 42.01 -3.49
N SER A 19 12.41 41.92 -3.06
CA SER A 19 11.75 40.64 -2.79
C SER A 19 11.50 39.84 -4.07
N LEU A 20 11.19 40.51 -5.20
CA LEU A 20 10.88 39.86 -6.47
C LEU A 20 11.98 38.90 -6.99
N PRO A 21 13.27 39.30 -7.11
CA PRO A 21 14.34 38.38 -7.50
C PRO A 21 14.48 37.17 -6.56
N LEU A 22 14.35 37.40 -5.26
CA LEU A 22 14.47 36.34 -4.26
C LEU A 22 13.28 35.37 -4.34
N ARG A 23 12.03 35.85 -4.58
CA ARG A 23 10.84 34.98 -4.74
C ARG A 23 10.98 34.14 -6.00
N HIS A 24 11.56 34.71 -7.05
CA HIS A 24 11.84 33.97 -8.28
C HIS A 24 12.88 32.86 -8.08
N VAL A 25 13.92 33.09 -7.26
CA VAL A 25 14.88 32.04 -6.90
C VAL A 25 14.19 30.91 -6.13
N LEU A 26 13.34 31.23 -5.15
CA LEU A 26 12.57 30.23 -4.41
C LEU A 26 11.62 29.43 -5.34
N ASP A 27 10.94 30.10 -6.27
CA ASP A 27 10.06 29.46 -7.28
C ASP A 27 10.84 28.44 -8.14
N LYS A 28 12.05 28.79 -8.60
CA LYS A 28 12.91 27.85 -9.33
C LYS A 28 13.38 26.68 -8.48
N CYS A 29 13.79 26.94 -7.24
CA CYS A 29 14.24 25.89 -6.32
C CYS A 29 13.09 24.95 -5.92
N ARG A 30 11.83 25.41 -5.95
CA ARG A 30 10.63 24.63 -5.60
C ARG A 30 10.41 23.44 -6.56
N GLU A 31 10.83 23.57 -7.82
CA GLU A 31 10.65 22.52 -8.86
C GLU A 31 11.50 21.27 -8.60
N SER A 32 12.75 21.44 -8.18
CA SER A 32 13.69 20.34 -7.92
C SER A 32 14.61 20.65 -6.72
N PRO A 33 14.08 20.64 -5.50
CA PRO A 33 14.89 20.88 -4.32
C PRO A 33 15.82 19.69 -4.04
N PRO A 34 17.07 19.92 -3.60
CA PRO A 34 17.96 18.85 -3.15
C PRO A 34 17.35 18.05 -1.99
N THR A 35 17.68 16.76 -1.90
CA THR A 35 17.13 15.83 -0.88
C THR A 35 17.73 16.02 0.51
N ASP A 36 18.87 16.69 0.64
CA ASP A 36 19.64 16.76 1.89
C ASP A 36 19.41 18.05 2.71
N TRP A 37 18.33 18.78 2.41
CA TRP A 37 18.02 20.03 3.10
C TRP A 37 17.32 19.82 4.45
N PRO A 38 17.50 20.75 5.41
CA PRO A 38 16.77 20.72 6.67
C PRO A 38 15.28 21.04 6.47
N ALA A 39 14.41 20.54 7.36
CA ALA A 39 12.96 20.75 7.28
C ALA A 39 12.56 22.23 7.12
N ALA A 40 13.24 23.15 7.82
CA ALA A 40 13.00 24.59 7.72
C ALA A 40 13.22 25.16 6.31
N ALA A 41 14.13 24.59 5.52
CA ALA A 41 14.36 25.01 4.13
C ALA A 41 13.23 24.57 3.20
N TYR A 42 12.68 23.38 3.42
CA TYR A 42 11.52 22.91 2.67
C TYR A 42 10.26 23.71 2.99
N VAL A 43 10.06 24.09 4.26
CA VAL A 43 8.97 25.00 4.65
C VAL A 43 9.12 26.37 3.97
N LEU A 44 10.33 26.94 3.93
CA LEU A 44 10.60 28.21 3.25
C LEU A 44 10.30 28.15 1.74
N LEU A 45 10.55 27.01 1.10
CA LEU A 45 10.21 26.79 -0.32
C LEU A 45 8.71 26.57 -0.57
N GLY A 46 7.91 26.36 0.49
CA GLY A 46 6.53 25.90 0.37
C GLY A 46 6.41 24.44 -0.07
N ARG A 47 7.40 23.58 0.26
CA ARG A 47 7.44 22.13 0.03
C ARG A 47 7.34 21.35 1.34
N GLU A 48 6.24 21.54 2.06
CA GLU A 48 5.99 20.89 3.35
C GLU A 48 5.90 19.36 3.28
N ASP A 49 5.62 18.80 2.10
CA ASP A 49 5.69 17.37 1.78
C ASP A 49 7.06 16.78 2.15
N LEU A 50 8.14 17.45 1.75
CA LEU A 50 9.50 17.03 2.06
C LEU A 50 9.87 17.32 3.52
N ALA A 51 9.32 18.38 4.13
CA ALA A 51 9.56 18.72 5.53
C ALA A 51 8.99 17.67 6.49
N LEU A 52 7.73 17.26 6.28
CA LEU A 52 7.05 16.25 7.10
C LEU A 52 7.73 14.89 7.00
N SER A 53 8.22 14.53 5.82
CA SER A 53 9.01 13.31 5.63
C SER A 53 10.28 13.27 6.47
N ARG A 54 10.83 14.43 6.88
CA ARG A 54 12.02 14.53 7.74
C ARG A 54 11.67 14.65 9.23
N LEU A 55 10.54 15.28 9.58
CA LEU A 55 10.09 15.47 10.96
C LEU A 55 9.59 14.19 11.63
N THR A 56 9.03 13.25 10.85
CA THR A 56 8.74 11.88 11.31
C THR A 56 10.00 11.08 11.67
N HIS A 57 11.19 11.61 11.37
CA HIS A 57 12.50 11.06 11.73
C HIS A 57 13.23 11.93 12.77
N PRO A 58 12.83 11.94 14.06
CA PRO A 58 13.64 12.57 15.08
C PRO A 58 14.93 11.76 15.26
N ARG A 59 16.04 12.25 14.70
CA ARG A 59 17.38 11.79 15.09
C ARG A 59 17.52 12.09 16.59
N LYS A 60 17.76 11.04 17.39
CA LYS A 60 18.18 11.19 18.79
C LYS A 60 19.52 11.94 18.81
N SER A 61 19.51 13.26 18.87
CA SER A 61 20.66 14.01 19.37
C SER A 61 20.67 13.85 20.90
N LYS A 62 21.81 13.38 21.41
CA LYS A 62 22.08 13.16 22.84
C LYS A 62 21.74 14.38 23.68
N GLU A 63 21.25 14.11 24.88
CA GLU A 63 21.05 15.05 25.99
C GLU A 63 22.25 15.99 26.15
N VAL A 64 22.03 17.32 26.02
CA VAL A 64 22.64 18.37 26.85
C VAL A 64 21.72 19.61 26.77
N GLU A 65 21.18 19.96 27.94
CA GLU A 65 20.74 21.28 28.44
C GLU A 65 19.59 22.08 27.78
N THR A 66 18.62 22.33 28.66
CA THR A 66 17.64 23.40 28.70
C THR A 66 18.14 24.75 28.17
N GLN A 67 17.76 25.10 26.95
CA GLN A 67 17.48 26.49 26.58
C GLN A 67 16.25 26.54 25.67
N SER A 68 15.30 27.36 26.11
CA SER A 68 14.06 27.75 25.43
C SER A 68 14.32 28.24 24.00
N ASN A 69 14.07 27.38 23.01
CA ASN A 69 13.93 27.81 21.62
C ASN A 69 12.44 27.93 21.27
N VAL A 70 12.04 29.19 21.31
CA VAL A 70 10.75 29.78 20.94
C VAL A 70 10.36 29.39 19.50
N ASN A 71 9.11 28.95 19.31
CA ASN A 71 8.30 29.03 18.09
C ASN A 71 8.94 28.66 16.74
N LEU A 72 9.06 27.36 16.42
CA LEU A 72 9.40 26.95 15.03
C LEU A 72 8.32 26.11 14.32
N ILE A 73 7.25 25.72 15.01
CA ILE A 73 5.98 25.30 14.40
C ILE A 73 4.86 25.81 15.30
N SER A 74 4.72 27.14 15.40
CA SER A 74 3.41 27.70 15.70
C SER A 74 2.59 27.45 14.44
N MET A 75 1.86 26.33 14.41
CA MET A 75 0.63 26.25 13.64
C MET A 75 -0.23 27.37 14.21
N SER A 76 -0.15 28.56 13.62
CA SER A 76 -1.24 29.50 13.72
C SER A 76 -2.42 28.81 13.05
N ALA A 77 -3.18 28.05 13.84
CA ALA A 77 -4.60 27.88 13.60
C ALA A 77 -5.22 29.25 13.92
N PRO A 78 -5.65 29.98 12.88
CA PRO A 78 -6.93 30.62 13.01
C PRO A 78 -7.76 30.37 11.75
N TYR A 79 -9.00 29.91 11.96
CA TYR A 79 -10.08 29.82 10.96
C TYR A 79 -10.01 28.66 9.95
N MET A 80 -10.00 27.41 10.43
CA MET A 80 -10.46 26.23 9.66
C MET A 80 -11.99 26.12 9.59
N LEU A 81 -12.69 27.19 9.21
CA LEU A 81 -14.12 27.13 8.95
C LEU A 81 -14.39 27.13 7.44
N HIS A 82 -15.04 26.07 6.99
CA HIS A 82 -15.68 25.88 5.67
C HIS A 82 -14.83 25.46 4.46
N LEU A 83 -13.86 24.54 4.63
CA LEU A 83 -13.45 23.67 3.52
C LEU A 83 -14.19 22.33 3.62
N HIS A 84 -15.46 22.32 3.21
CA HIS A 84 -16.14 21.06 2.89
C HIS A 84 -15.78 20.68 1.45
N PRO A 85 -15.07 19.56 1.21
CA PRO A 85 -15.03 18.98 -0.12
C PRO A 85 -16.47 18.61 -0.51
N VAL A 86 -16.96 19.21 -1.61
CA VAL A 86 -18.19 18.76 -2.24
C VAL A 86 -17.90 17.34 -2.74
N THR A 87 -18.61 16.34 -2.19
CA THR A 87 -18.58 14.90 -2.55
C THR A 87 -17.53 13.95 -1.93
N ILE A 88 -17.17 14.14 -0.65
CA ILE A 88 -16.83 12.99 0.21
C ILE A 88 -17.80 13.02 1.40
N PRO A 89 -18.66 12.01 1.62
CA PRO A 89 -19.42 11.91 2.85
C PRO A 89 -18.43 11.93 4.02
N SER A 90 -18.60 12.91 4.90
CA SER A 90 -17.80 13.11 6.10
C SER A 90 -17.81 11.85 6.98
N ALA A 91 -16.77 11.03 6.84
CA ALA A 91 -16.43 9.94 7.74
C ALA A 91 -15.03 10.14 8.33
N VAL A 92 -14.61 11.40 8.47
CA VAL A 92 -13.43 11.79 9.25
C VAL A 92 -13.94 12.43 10.54
N SER A 93 -14.39 11.58 11.46
CA SER A 93 -14.23 11.82 12.88
C SER A 93 -13.40 10.66 13.39
N ASP A 94 -12.31 11.03 14.06
CA ASP A 94 -11.40 10.12 14.73
C ASP A 94 -12.10 9.07 15.58
N THR A 95 -11.36 8.00 15.80
CA THR A 95 -11.61 6.88 16.69
C THR A 95 -12.17 7.28 18.06
N THR A 96 -13.47 7.52 18.13
CA THR A 96 -14.29 7.45 19.34
C THR A 96 -15.59 6.77 18.94
N GLY A 97 -15.93 5.69 19.63
CA GLY A 97 -17.11 4.90 19.32
C GLY A 97 -18.40 5.72 19.32
N VAL A 98 -19.39 5.11 18.65
CA VAL A 98 -20.83 5.40 18.65
C VAL A 98 -21.31 6.28 17.49
N GLU A 99 -22.31 5.70 16.80
CA GLU A 99 -23.20 6.26 15.76
C GLU A 99 -22.67 6.36 14.33
N SER A 100 -22.44 5.19 13.73
CA SER A 100 -22.60 5.03 12.28
C SER A 100 -24.02 5.42 11.86
N SER A 101 -24.10 6.35 10.90
CA SER A 101 -25.30 6.68 10.13
C SER A 101 -26.14 5.44 9.82
N LYS A 102 -27.41 5.46 10.25
CA LYS A 102 -28.41 4.44 9.91
C LYS A 102 -28.51 4.32 8.38
N PHE A 103 -27.89 3.28 7.83
CA PHE A 103 -28.30 2.73 6.55
C PHE A 103 -29.58 1.94 6.83
N GLU A 104 -30.70 2.41 6.29
CA GLU A 104 -31.96 1.66 6.28
C GLU A 104 -31.80 0.45 5.35
N ASP A 105 -31.22 -0.63 5.86
CA ASP A 105 -31.51 -1.98 5.37
C ASP A 105 -32.93 -2.32 5.85
N THR A 106 -33.90 -2.24 4.95
CA THR A 106 -35.34 -2.48 5.17
C THR A 106 -35.72 -3.91 5.58
N ASP A 107 -34.78 -4.72 6.08
CA ASP A 107 -34.96 -6.14 6.39
C ASP A 107 -34.33 -6.60 7.74
N SER A 108 -34.03 -5.70 8.69
CA SER A 108 -33.46 -6.10 10.00
C SER A 108 -34.36 -5.80 11.19
N VAL A 109 -35.00 -6.86 11.72
CA VAL A 109 -35.69 -6.87 13.03
C VAL A 109 -34.71 -7.22 14.17
N ASP A 110 -33.51 -7.72 13.87
CA ASP A 110 -32.46 -7.95 14.86
C ASP A 110 -31.39 -6.85 14.79
N GLY A 111 -31.11 -6.21 15.92
CA GLY A 111 -30.06 -5.19 16.07
C GLY A 111 -28.74 -5.63 15.44
N SER A 112 -27.98 -4.69 14.87
CA SER A 112 -26.79 -4.93 14.05
C SER A 112 -25.76 -5.85 14.72
N MET A 113 -25.91 -7.16 14.52
CA MET A 113 -24.99 -8.17 15.03
C MET A 113 -23.63 -7.95 14.38
N MET A 114 -22.60 -7.69 15.18
CA MET A 114 -21.25 -7.41 14.69
C MET A 114 -20.69 -8.66 14.00
N ASP A 115 -20.32 -8.53 12.72
CA ASP A 115 -19.74 -9.59 11.90
C ASP A 115 -18.20 -9.59 11.94
N GLY A 116 -17.63 -8.58 12.58
CA GLY A 116 -16.20 -8.43 12.81
C GLY A 116 -15.42 -7.89 11.62
N MET A 117 -16.11 -7.38 10.59
CA MET A 117 -15.57 -6.84 9.34
C MET A 117 -15.91 -5.34 9.16
N GLU A 118 -16.45 -4.68 10.18
CA GLU A 118 -16.94 -3.29 10.12
C GLU A 118 -15.81 -2.30 9.81
N HIS A 119 -14.64 -2.51 10.41
CA HIS A 119 -13.49 -1.61 10.36
C HIS A 119 -12.74 -1.61 9.02
N ILE A 120 -13.12 -2.50 8.09
CA ILE A 120 -12.47 -2.59 6.78
C ILE A 120 -12.78 -1.34 5.95
N PHE A 121 -13.96 -0.75 6.11
CA PHE A 121 -14.38 0.45 5.41
C PHE A 121 -13.72 1.70 6.00
N SER A 122 -12.43 1.83 5.72
CA SER A 122 -11.66 3.05 5.97
C SER A 122 -11.70 3.98 4.75
N SER A 123 -11.38 5.26 4.94
CA SER A 123 -11.16 6.21 3.84
C SER A 123 -10.21 5.66 2.77
N SER A 124 -9.19 4.92 3.21
CA SER A 124 -8.17 4.28 2.37
C SER A 124 -8.73 3.21 1.43
N THR A 125 -9.55 2.30 1.96
CA THR A 125 -10.18 1.22 1.17
C THR A 125 -11.26 1.76 0.24
N HIS A 126 -11.93 2.85 0.63
CA HIS A 126 -12.86 3.54 -0.25
C HIS A 126 -12.13 4.18 -1.44
N LEU A 127 -10.91 4.70 -1.26
CA LEU A 127 -10.12 5.15 -2.41
C LEU A 127 -9.73 3.98 -3.32
N GLN A 128 -9.26 2.86 -2.77
CA GLN A 128 -8.82 1.75 -3.61
C GLN A 128 -9.95 1.06 -4.38
N TYR A 129 -11.12 0.88 -3.75
CA TYR A 129 -12.23 0.09 -4.31
C TYR A 129 -13.55 0.85 -4.47
N GLY A 130 -13.63 2.15 -4.16
CA GLY A 130 -14.90 2.90 -4.13
C GLY A 130 -15.60 3.10 -5.46
N ARG A 131 -14.98 2.72 -6.59
CA ARG A 131 -15.65 2.68 -7.90
C ARG A 131 -16.65 1.53 -8.02
N ASP A 132 -16.49 0.49 -7.22
CA ASP A 132 -17.42 -0.64 -7.18
C ASP A 132 -17.71 -1.11 -5.75
N LEU A 133 -18.67 -2.01 -5.62
CA LEU A 133 -19.08 -2.53 -4.33
C LEU A 133 -18.43 -3.89 -4.04
N ARG A 134 -17.22 -4.15 -4.57
CA ARG A 134 -16.59 -5.48 -4.45
C ARG A 134 -16.30 -5.84 -3.00
N LEU A 135 -15.89 -4.87 -2.17
CA LEU A 135 -15.66 -5.10 -0.73
C LEU A 135 -16.95 -5.44 0.02
N ASN A 136 -18.07 -4.80 -0.33
CA ASN A 136 -19.38 -5.12 0.25
C ASN A 136 -19.79 -6.55 -0.10
N GLU A 137 -19.55 -6.94 -1.36
CA GLU A 137 -19.82 -8.31 -1.80
C GLU A 137 -18.93 -9.33 -1.10
N VAL A 138 -17.63 -9.04 -0.92
CA VAL A 138 -16.71 -9.89 -0.14
C VAL A 138 -17.18 -10.01 1.31
N ARG A 139 -17.58 -8.92 1.97
CA ARG A 139 -18.13 -8.94 3.34
C ARG A 139 -19.39 -9.81 3.41
N ARG A 140 -20.33 -9.66 2.47
CA ARG A 140 -21.56 -10.47 2.37
C ARG A 140 -21.24 -11.96 2.23
N ILE A 141 -20.28 -12.27 1.36
CA ILE A 141 -19.76 -13.61 1.11
C ILE A 141 -19.07 -14.14 2.38
N MET A 142 -18.20 -13.40 3.02
CA MET A 142 -17.39 -13.89 4.15
C MET A 142 -18.09 -13.81 5.52
N CYS A 143 -19.35 -13.35 5.55
CA CYS A 143 -20.13 -13.25 6.78
C CYS A 143 -20.53 -14.64 7.30
N SER A 144 -20.12 -14.92 8.54
CA SER A 144 -20.44 -16.15 9.27
C SER A 144 -21.30 -15.91 10.52
N ALA A 145 -21.66 -14.66 10.79
CA ALA A 145 -22.39 -14.24 12.00
C ALA A 145 -23.91 -14.16 11.80
N ARG A 146 -24.40 -14.28 10.56
CA ARG A 146 -25.83 -14.19 10.22
C ARG A 146 -26.36 -15.52 9.67
N PRO A 147 -27.64 -15.85 9.87
CA PRO A 147 -28.24 -17.07 9.32
C PRO A 147 -28.25 -17.07 7.79
N VAL A 148 -27.99 -18.23 7.18
CA VAL A 148 -27.93 -18.37 5.71
C VAL A 148 -29.34 -18.57 5.14
N ALA A 149 -29.67 -17.89 4.05
CA ALA A 149 -30.96 -18.10 3.39
C ALA A 149 -31.04 -19.49 2.73
N ILE A 150 -32.07 -20.26 3.07
CA ILE A 150 -32.39 -21.55 2.45
C ILE A 150 -33.57 -21.33 1.49
N GLN A 151 -33.46 -21.87 0.27
CA GLN A 151 -34.53 -21.82 -0.71
C GLN A 151 -35.48 -22.99 -0.46
N THR A 152 -36.71 -22.70 -0.06
CA THR A 152 -37.77 -23.70 0.15
C THR A 152 -39.00 -23.35 -0.66
N SER A 153 -39.81 -24.37 -0.95
CA SER A 153 -41.16 -24.22 -1.46
C SER A 153 -42.03 -23.42 -0.47
N VAL A 154 -43.05 -22.72 -1.00
CA VAL A 154 -43.98 -21.91 -0.19
C VAL A 154 -44.91 -22.77 0.68
N ASN A 155 -45.17 -24.03 0.28
CA ASN A 155 -46.01 -24.98 1.01
C ASN A 155 -45.14 -26.13 1.55
N PRO A 156 -44.80 -26.15 2.86
CA PRO A 156 -43.96 -27.19 3.44
C PRO A 156 -44.74 -28.48 3.69
N SER A 157 -44.27 -29.58 3.12
CA SER A 157 -44.62 -30.96 3.43
C SER A 157 -43.67 -31.52 4.51
N THR A 158 -44.02 -32.66 5.13
CA THR A 158 -43.15 -33.31 6.14
C THR A 158 -41.80 -33.76 5.55
N SER A 159 -41.75 -34.15 4.28
CA SER A 159 -40.50 -34.42 3.56
C SER A 159 -39.61 -33.19 3.37
N ASP A 160 -40.16 -31.97 3.44
CA ASP A 160 -39.38 -30.75 3.25
C ASP A 160 -38.48 -30.45 4.46
N GLN A 161 -38.77 -31.00 5.65
CA GLN A 161 -37.90 -30.85 6.82
C GLN A 161 -36.56 -31.57 6.65
N ASP A 162 -36.58 -32.80 6.13
CA ASP A 162 -35.35 -33.57 5.87
C ASP A 162 -34.50 -32.91 4.77
N ILE A 163 -35.16 -32.40 3.72
CA ILE A 163 -34.49 -31.66 2.63
C ILE A 163 -33.90 -30.34 3.17
N GLN A 164 -34.63 -29.62 4.02
CA GLN A 164 -34.14 -28.41 4.68
C GLN A 164 -32.91 -28.68 5.55
N GLN A 165 -32.94 -29.73 6.37
CA GLN A 165 -31.81 -30.11 7.23
C GLN A 165 -30.60 -30.57 6.40
N ALA A 166 -30.80 -31.33 5.32
CA ALA A 166 -29.74 -31.74 4.41
C ALA A 166 -29.07 -30.54 3.71
N GLN A 167 -29.86 -29.58 3.22
CA GLN A 167 -29.34 -28.34 2.65
C GLN A 167 -28.62 -27.48 3.69
N LEU A 168 -29.21 -27.31 4.88
CA LEU A 168 -28.60 -26.57 5.98
C LEU A 168 -27.26 -27.18 6.41
N TRP A 169 -27.15 -28.51 6.45
CA TRP A 169 -25.90 -29.19 6.77
C TRP A 169 -24.78 -28.87 5.77
N GLN A 170 -25.07 -28.89 4.47
CA GLN A 170 -24.10 -28.54 3.43
C GLN A 170 -23.72 -27.05 3.51
N LEU A 171 -24.68 -26.17 3.77
CA LEU A 171 -24.42 -24.75 3.98
C LEU A 171 -23.59 -24.51 5.25
N ALA A 172 -23.80 -25.29 6.31
CA ALA A 172 -23.01 -25.22 7.54
C ALA A 172 -21.55 -25.66 7.31
N GLN A 173 -21.30 -26.71 6.52
CA GLN A 173 -19.94 -27.09 6.11
C GLN A 173 -19.23 -25.97 5.33
N ARG A 174 -19.97 -25.20 4.53
CA ARG A 174 -19.42 -24.00 3.89
C ARG A 174 -19.16 -22.88 4.89
N THR A 175 -20.11 -22.60 5.80
CA THR A 175 -20.01 -21.53 6.80
C THR A 175 -18.83 -21.76 7.76
N THR A 176 -18.58 -23.01 8.15
CA THR A 176 -17.45 -23.40 9.02
C THR A 176 -16.08 -23.19 8.38
N ALA A 177 -15.99 -23.11 7.05
CA ALA A 177 -14.75 -22.82 6.33
C ALA A 177 -14.47 -21.32 6.16
N LEU A 178 -15.48 -20.45 6.28
CA LEU A 178 -15.37 -19.00 6.06
C LEU A 178 -14.35 -18.28 6.96
N PRO A 179 -14.17 -18.65 8.25
CA PRO A 179 -13.23 -17.97 9.12
C PRO A 179 -11.80 -17.90 8.59
N LEU A 180 -11.32 -18.94 7.90
CA LEU A 180 -9.96 -19.01 7.38
C LEU A 180 -9.67 -17.88 6.39
N GLY A 181 -10.54 -17.70 5.40
CA GLY A 181 -10.44 -16.57 4.48
C GLY A 181 -10.78 -15.22 5.13
N ARG A 182 -11.69 -15.20 6.12
CA ARG A 182 -12.06 -13.95 6.81
C ARG A 182 -10.88 -13.39 7.58
N GLY A 183 -10.08 -14.23 8.23
CA GLY A 183 -8.85 -13.82 8.90
C GLY A 183 -7.85 -13.16 7.95
N ALA A 184 -7.71 -13.71 6.73
CA ALA A 184 -6.85 -13.11 5.70
C ALA A 184 -7.41 -11.76 5.24
N PHE A 185 -8.73 -11.69 5.00
CA PHE A 185 -9.40 -10.46 4.56
C PHE A 185 -9.26 -9.32 5.57
N THR A 186 -9.34 -9.60 6.88
CA THR A 186 -9.31 -8.58 7.93
C THR A 186 -7.97 -8.40 8.63
N LEU A 187 -6.91 -9.04 8.12
CA LEU A 187 -5.58 -9.06 8.74
C LEU A 187 -5.03 -7.64 9.01
N ALA A 188 -4.69 -7.35 10.27
CA ALA A 188 -4.10 -6.09 10.73
C ALA A 188 -4.89 -4.81 10.36
N THR A 189 -6.21 -4.85 10.50
CA THR A 189 -7.11 -3.74 10.14
C THR A 189 -7.54 -2.87 11.33
N ILE A 190 -7.45 -3.37 12.57
CA ILE A 190 -7.99 -2.72 13.78
C ILE A 190 -6.87 -2.37 14.77
N SER A 191 -6.85 -1.14 15.26
CA SER A 191 -6.14 -0.75 16.49
C SER A 191 -7.12 -0.81 17.67
N THR A 192 -7.02 -1.84 18.51
CA THR A 192 -7.89 -1.98 19.69
C THR A 192 -7.38 -1.18 20.87
N LEU A 193 -8.29 -0.58 21.63
CA LEU A 193 -8.02 -0.03 22.95
C LEU A 193 -7.71 -1.19 23.90
N LEU A 194 -6.51 -1.21 24.49
CA LEU A 194 -6.03 -2.27 25.39
C LEU A 194 -6.76 -2.30 26.77
N THR A 195 -7.86 -1.56 26.92
CA THR A 195 -8.69 -1.50 28.12
C THR A 195 -9.95 -2.37 28.03
N GLU A 196 -10.33 -2.82 26.82
CA GLU A 196 -11.55 -3.59 26.59
C GLU A 196 -11.26 -5.09 26.43
N ALA A 197 -12.26 -5.91 26.78
CA ALA A 197 -12.24 -7.34 26.50
C ALA A 197 -12.39 -7.58 25.00
N PHE A 198 -11.62 -8.53 24.46
CA PHE A 198 -11.60 -8.82 23.05
C PHE A 198 -12.87 -9.58 22.62
N THR A 199 -13.63 -9.01 21.68
CA THR A 199 -14.88 -9.62 21.20
C THR A 199 -14.66 -10.46 19.94
N VAL A 200 -15.02 -11.74 20.03
CA VAL A 200 -15.03 -12.67 18.91
C VAL A 200 -16.45 -12.72 18.32
N PRO A 201 -16.65 -12.46 17.01
CA PRO A 201 -17.96 -12.55 16.38
C PRO A 201 -18.50 -13.98 16.44
N LYS A 202 -19.81 -14.15 16.64
CA LYS A 202 -20.43 -15.48 16.73
C LYS A 202 -20.37 -16.22 15.39
N LEU A 203 -20.18 -17.54 15.43
CA LEU A 203 -20.30 -18.42 14.27
C LEU A 203 -21.71 -19.03 14.26
N VAL A 204 -22.56 -18.59 13.34
CA VAL A 204 -23.97 -18.99 13.28
C VAL A 204 -24.18 -20.06 12.22
N LEU A 205 -24.55 -21.27 12.66
CA LEU A 205 -24.87 -22.42 11.82
C LEU A 205 -26.39 -22.62 11.68
N ALA A 206 -27.11 -21.52 11.47
CA ALA A 206 -28.57 -21.51 11.33
C ALA A 206 -28.98 -21.07 9.92
N GLY A 207 -30.14 -21.55 9.48
CA GLY A 207 -30.80 -21.14 8.25
C GLY A 207 -31.89 -20.12 8.52
N ARG A 208 -32.17 -19.25 7.54
CA ARG A 208 -33.41 -18.45 7.48
C ARG A 208 -34.24 -18.89 6.29
N LEU A 209 -35.56 -18.90 6.45
CA LEU A 209 -36.54 -19.28 5.42
C LEU A 209 -37.25 -18.03 4.89
N PRO A 210 -36.83 -17.45 3.74
CA PRO A 210 -37.45 -16.23 3.22
C PRO A 210 -38.93 -16.41 2.89
N ALA A 211 -39.33 -17.59 2.40
CA ALA A 211 -40.72 -17.92 2.08
C ALA A 211 -41.64 -18.03 3.31
N GLN A 212 -41.07 -18.16 4.52
CA GLN A 212 -41.79 -18.30 5.78
C GLN A 212 -41.47 -17.15 6.74
N GLN A 213 -41.59 -15.90 6.25
CA GLN A 213 -41.36 -14.69 7.04
C GLN A 213 -39.99 -14.67 7.76
N ASN A 214 -38.92 -15.14 7.09
CA ASN A 214 -37.57 -15.23 7.64
C ASN A 214 -37.43 -16.08 8.93
N ALA A 215 -38.29 -17.09 9.12
CA ALA A 215 -38.17 -18.03 10.23
C ALA A 215 -36.76 -18.67 10.29
N THR A 216 -36.19 -18.76 11.49
CA THR A 216 -34.85 -19.33 11.72
C THR A 216 -34.92 -20.83 12.01
N VAL A 217 -34.18 -21.63 11.25
CA VAL A 217 -34.06 -23.09 11.43
C VAL A 217 -32.65 -23.41 11.92
N ASN A 218 -32.54 -24.14 13.02
CA ASN A 218 -31.27 -24.62 13.55
C ASN A 218 -30.99 -26.06 13.08
N LEU A 219 -29.71 -26.44 13.08
CA LEU A 219 -29.31 -27.83 12.87
C LEU A 219 -29.85 -28.70 14.00
N ASP A 220 -30.47 -29.81 13.64
CA ASP A 220 -30.98 -30.77 14.61
C ASP A 220 -29.83 -31.64 15.18
N PRO A 221 -29.57 -31.59 16.50
CA PRO A 221 -28.52 -32.39 17.14
C PRO A 221 -28.79 -33.90 17.10
N SER A 222 -30.02 -34.33 16.85
CA SER A 222 -30.38 -35.76 16.80
C SER A 222 -29.96 -36.43 15.49
N ILE A 223 -29.76 -35.66 14.41
CA ILE A 223 -29.48 -36.18 13.06
C ILE A 223 -27.98 -36.52 12.91
N ARG A 224 -27.08 -35.66 13.41
CA ARG A 224 -25.62 -35.80 13.30
C ARG A 224 -24.90 -35.11 14.46
N ASN A 225 -23.67 -35.52 14.73
CA ASN A 225 -22.85 -34.97 15.80
C ASN A 225 -22.45 -33.51 15.52
N ILE A 226 -23.14 -32.54 16.14
CA ILE A 226 -22.87 -31.11 15.98
C ILE A 226 -21.54 -30.69 16.62
N GLN A 227 -21.04 -31.42 17.63
CA GLN A 227 -19.75 -31.09 18.25
C GLN A 227 -18.59 -31.22 17.25
N GLU A 228 -18.72 -32.11 16.26
CA GLU A 228 -17.74 -32.26 15.18
C GLU A 228 -17.67 -31.05 14.23
N LEU A 229 -18.70 -30.22 14.21
CA LEU A 229 -18.77 -29.00 13.39
C LEU A 229 -18.32 -27.75 14.14
N LYS A 230 -18.10 -27.81 15.45
CA LYS A 230 -17.89 -26.61 16.28
C LYS A 230 -16.44 -26.38 16.69
N SER A 231 -15.70 -27.41 17.11
CA SER A 231 -14.37 -27.21 17.72
C SER A 231 -13.38 -26.47 16.81
N TRP A 232 -12.92 -27.07 15.72
CA TRP A 232 -11.98 -26.42 14.79
C TRP A 232 -12.53 -25.16 14.11
N PRO A 233 -13.81 -25.11 13.68
CA PRO A 233 -14.37 -23.88 13.12
C PRO A 233 -14.43 -22.71 14.10
N GLU A 234 -14.74 -22.94 15.39
CA GLU A 234 -14.68 -21.91 16.42
C GLU A 234 -13.23 -21.48 16.72
N PHE A 235 -12.28 -22.42 16.69
CA PHE A 235 -10.85 -22.10 16.76
C PHE A 235 -10.45 -21.13 15.65
N HIS A 236 -10.76 -21.46 14.39
CA HIS A 236 -10.47 -20.61 13.24
C HIS A 236 -11.22 -19.27 13.28
N ASN A 237 -12.45 -19.26 13.78
CA ASN A 237 -13.24 -18.04 14.00
C ASN A 237 -12.54 -17.10 14.98
N ALA A 238 -11.97 -17.63 16.06
CA ALA A 238 -11.21 -16.85 17.03
C ALA A 238 -9.84 -16.42 16.51
N VAL A 239 -9.13 -17.28 15.77
CA VAL A 239 -7.89 -16.88 15.08
C VAL A 239 -8.15 -15.71 14.14
N ALA A 240 -9.17 -15.83 13.28
CA ALA A 240 -9.57 -14.78 12.34
C ALA A 240 -9.96 -13.48 13.05
N ALA A 241 -10.58 -13.58 14.23
CA ALA A 241 -10.85 -12.42 15.05
C ALA A 241 -9.55 -11.77 15.53
N GLY A 242 -8.65 -12.53 16.17
CA GLY A 242 -7.38 -12.03 16.70
C GLY A 242 -6.43 -11.47 15.62
N LEU A 243 -6.45 -12.03 14.41
CA LEU A 243 -5.65 -11.56 13.29
C LEU A 243 -5.99 -10.14 12.83
N ARG A 244 -7.18 -9.62 13.20
CA ARG A 244 -7.58 -8.23 12.93
C ARG A 244 -6.68 -7.19 13.58
N LEU A 245 -6.00 -7.55 14.67
CA LEU A 245 -5.17 -6.65 15.44
C LEU A 245 -4.00 -6.13 14.61
N ALA A 246 -3.83 -4.81 14.53
CA ALA A 246 -2.74 -4.17 13.82
C ALA A 246 -1.46 -4.12 14.68
N PRO A 247 -0.27 -4.34 14.09
CA PRO A 247 1.02 -4.41 14.80
C PRO A 247 1.51 -3.10 15.46
N LEU A 248 0.89 -1.94 15.21
CA LEU A 248 1.66 -0.69 15.13
C LEU A 248 1.45 0.41 16.19
N GLN A 249 0.55 0.32 17.18
CA GLN A 249 0.36 1.47 18.09
C GLN A 249 0.19 1.17 19.58
N GLY A 250 0.02 -0.10 19.98
CA GLY A 250 -0.01 -0.49 21.37
C GLY A 250 0.64 -1.85 21.53
N LYS A 251 1.76 -1.94 22.26
CA LYS A 251 2.28 -3.25 22.67
C LYS A 251 1.18 -3.92 23.50
N VAL A 252 0.59 -4.99 22.98
CA VAL A 252 -0.29 -5.85 23.75
C VAL A 252 0.44 -6.21 25.05
N SER A 253 -0.10 -5.81 26.19
CA SER A 253 0.55 -6.01 27.48
C SER A 253 0.32 -7.44 27.98
N ARG A 254 1.23 -7.93 28.83
CA ARG A 254 1.04 -9.18 29.58
C ARG A 254 -0.31 -9.22 30.28
N THR A 255 -0.68 -8.10 30.92
CA THR A 255 -1.91 -7.96 31.70
C THR A 255 -3.15 -8.10 30.85
N TRP A 256 -3.14 -7.60 29.62
CA TRP A 256 -4.28 -7.72 28.71
C TRP A 256 -4.49 -9.15 28.23
N ILE A 257 -3.41 -9.89 27.95
CA ILE A 257 -3.51 -11.32 27.58
C ILE A 257 -4.10 -12.14 28.72
N ILE A 258 -3.66 -11.87 29.96
CA ILE A 258 -4.18 -12.54 31.16
C ILE A 258 -5.63 -12.12 31.44
N TYR A 259 -5.98 -10.86 31.23
CA TYR A 259 -7.35 -10.35 31.40
C TYR A 259 -8.37 -11.05 30.48
N ASN A 260 -7.95 -11.40 29.26
CA ASN A 260 -8.80 -12.12 28.31
C ASN A 260 -8.78 -13.64 28.50
N LYS A 261 -8.03 -14.18 29.49
CA LYS A 261 -8.03 -15.61 29.79
C LYS A 261 -9.38 -16.00 30.43
N PRO A 262 -10.14 -16.93 29.84
CA PRO A 262 -11.38 -17.42 30.44
C PRO A 262 -11.11 -18.25 31.70
N GLU A 263 -12.11 -18.35 32.57
CA GLU A 263 -12.05 -19.19 33.78
C GLU A 263 -11.87 -20.67 33.41
N GLU A 264 -12.67 -21.15 32.44
CA GLU A 264 -12.55 -22.48 31.85
C GLU A 264 -11.85 -22.43 30.48
N PRO A 265 -10.94 -23.38 30.18
CA PRO A 265 -10.25 -23.40 28.90
C PRO A 265 -11.25 -23.65 27.77
N ASN A 266 -11.27 -22.77 26.78
CA ASN A 266 -12.15 -22.87 25.63
C ASN A 266 -11.36 -22.75 24.31
N VAL A 267 -11.98 -23.23 23.23
CA VAL A 267 -11.36 -23.25 21.89
C VAL A 267 -11.22 -21.85 21.30
N ILE A 268 -12.03 -20.89 21.76
CA ILE A 268 -11.97 -19.48 21.35
C ILE A 268 -10.66 -18.84 21.83
N HIS A 269 -10.33 -18.98 23.12
CA HIS A 269 -9.09 -18.46 23.69
C HIS A 269 -7.85 -19.11 23.05
N ALA A 270 -7.93 -20.41 22.78
CA ALA A 270 -6.89 -21.13 22.06
C ALA A 270 -6.57 -20.50 20.69
N GLY A 271 -7.60 -20.15 19.91
CA GLY A 271 -7.43 -19.48 18.62
C GLY A 271 -6.88 -18.05 18.77
N LEU A 272 -7.30 -17.32 19.80
CA LEU A 272 -6.77 -15.99 20.10
C LEU A 272 -5.26 -16.04 20.41
N LEU A 273 -4.81 -17.01 21.21
CA LEU A 273 -3.39 -17.21 21.53
C LEU A 273 -2.56 -17.44 20.26
N LEU A 274 -3.02 -18.29 19.34
CA LEU A 274 -2.35 -18.49 18.05
C LEU A 274 -2.24 -17.18 17.27
N ALA A 275 -3.32 -16.43 17.13
CA ALA A 275 -3.33 -15.16 16.39
C ALA A 275 -2.37 -14.12 17.00
N LEU A 276 -2.36 -13.99 18.33
CA LEU A 276 -1.42 -13.11 19.03
C LEU A 276 0.04 -13.56 18.81
N GLY A 277 0.27 -14.87 18.77
CA GLY A 277 1.57 -15.45 18.53
C GLY A 277 2.11 -15.21 17.12
N LEU A 278 1.23 -15.31 16.11
CA LEU A 278 1.54 -15.00 14.70
C LEU A 278 1.90 -13.52 14.50
N HIS A 279 1.30 -12.62 15.26
CA HIS A 279 1.67 -11.20 15.30
C HIS A 279 2.94 -10.91 16.12
N GLY A 280 3.49 -11.89 16.84
CA GLY A 280 4.68 -11.74 17.68
C GLY A 280 4.42 -11.20 19.09
N TYR A 281 3.16 -11.13 19.53
CA TYR A 281 2.78 -10.53 20.81
C TYR A 281 2.98 -11.43 22.04
N LEU A 282 3.18 -12.73 21.85
CA LEU A 282 3.37 -13.66 22.98
C LEU A 282 4.75 -13.57 23.63
N ARG A 283 5.69 -12.77 23.09
CA ARG A 283 7.00 -12.50 23.73
C ARG A 283 6.89 -11.86 25.11
N VAL A 284 5.74 -11.29 25.43
CA VAL A 284 5.48 -10.56 26.69
C VAL A 284 5.08 -11.52 27.84
N LEU A 285 4.76 -12.78 27.55
CA LEU A 285 4.46 -13.80 28.55
C LEU A 285 5.74 -14.31 29.22
N ILE A 286 5.65 -14.57 30.53
CA ILE A 286 6.73 -15.23 31.28
C ILE A 286 6.49 -16.74 31.36
N ILE A 287 7.54 -17.50 31.64
CA ILE A 287 7.48 -18.97 31.63
C ILE A 287 6.44 -19.54 32.59
N THR A 288 6.18 -18.88 33.72
CA THR A 288 5.14 -19.31 34.68
C THR A 288 3.75 -19.25 34.04
N ASP A 289 3.45 -18.21 33.27
CA ASP A 289 2.16 -18.07 32.58
C ASP A 289 2.01 -19.20 31.55
N ILE A 290 3.08 -19.48 30.80
CA ILE A 290 3.13 -20.56 29.81
C ILE A 290 2.83 -21.91 30.47
N TYR A 291 3.47 -22.21 31.61
CA TYR A 291 3.17 -23.43 32.37
C TYR A 291 1.71 -23.47 32.85
N THR A 292 1.13 -22.36 33.32
CA THR A 292 -0.28 -22.35 33.75
C THR A 292 -1.26 -22.68 32.63
N TYR A 293 -0.89 -22.43 31.37
CA TYR A 293 -1.71 -22.83 30.23
C TYR A 293 -1.54 -24.32 29.92
N PHE A 294 -0.32 -24.86 30.00
CA PHE A 294 -0.10 -26.30 29.76
C PHE A 294 -0.73 -27.20 30.83
N THR A 295 -0.80 -26.77 32.09
CA THR A 295 -1.43 -27.54 33.18
C THR A 295 -2.94 -27.72 33.01
N GLN A 296 -3.60 -26.94 32.15
CA GLN A 296 -5.05 -27.06 31.93
C GLN A 296 -5.44 -28.25 31.04
N GLU A 297 -4.48 -28.96 30.46
CA GLU A 297 -4.65 -30.18 29.63
C GLU A 297 -5.67 -30.06 28.47
N HIS A 298 -6.06 -28.85 28.09
CA HIS A 298 -6.93 -28.61 26.94
C HIS A 298 -6.11 -28.62 25.64
N GLU A 299 -6.42 -29.57 24.75
CA GLU A 299 -5.65 -29.84 23.53
C GLU A 299 -5.51 -28.59 22.65
N SER A 300 -6.63 -27.95 22.28
CA SER A 300 -6.61 -26.77 21.39
C SER A 300 -5.81 -25.61 21.97
N THR A 301 -5.89 -25.37 23.28
CA THR A 301 -5.14 -24.29 23.95
C THR A 301 -3.65 -24.56 23.86
N THR A 302 -3.25 -25.81 24.08
CA THR A 302 -1.85 -26.25 23.97
C THR A 302 -1.34 -26.07 22.54
N VAL A 303 -2.09 -26.49 21.51
CA VAL A 303 -1.74 -26.28 20.09
C VAL A 303 -1.57 -24.79 19.77
N GLY A 304 -2.56 -23.97 20.14
CA GLY A 304 -2.56 -22.53 19.85
C GLY A 304 -1.41 -21.79 20.53
N LEU A 305 -1.10 -22.16 21.77
CA LEU A 305 0.02 -21.60 22.53
C LEU A 305 1.38 -22.02 21.95
N MET A 306 1.57 -23.31 21.63
CA MET A 306 2.86 -23.82 21.12
C MET A 306 3.23 -23.17 19.78
N LEU A 307 2.29 -23.18 18.84
CA LEU A 307 2.49 -22.56 17.53
C LEU A 307 2.63 -21.05 17.65
N GLY A 308 1.85 -20.41 18.52
CA GLY A 308 1.95 -18.98 18.77
C GLY A 308 3.29 -18.55 19.37
N LEU A 309 3.79 -19.29 20.37
CA LEU A 309 5.10 -19.04 20.99
C LEU A 309 6.23 -19.26 19.98
N ALA A 310 6.17 -20.34 19.21
CA ALA A 310 7.16 -20.64 18.18
C ALA A 310 7.18 -19.58 17.07
N ALA A 311 6.02 -19.12 16.60
CA ALA A 311 5.92 -18.02 15.64
C ALA A 311 6.49 -16.70 16.22
N SER A 312 6.22 -16.41 17.50
CA SER A 312 6.77 -15.24 18.18
C SER A 312 8.29 -15.31 18.34
N TYR A 313 8.85 -16.47 18.65
CA TYR A 313 10.29 -16.69 18.87
C TYR A 313 11.01 -17.30 17.65
N ARG A 314 10.42 -17.15 16.47
CA ARG A 314 10.92 -17.71 15.20
C ARG A 314 12.41 -17.42 14.99
N GLY A 315 13.19 -18.46 14.70
CA GLY A 315 14.63 -18.38 14.43
C GLY A 315 15.52 -17.94 15.62
N THR A 316 14.98 -17.83 16.85
CA THR A 316 15.76 -17.33 18.01
C THR A 316 16.45 -18.42 18.83
N MET A 317 16.08 -19.69 18.66
CA MET A 317 16.61 -20.84 19.43
C MET A 317 16.51 -20.65 20.97
N GLN A 318 15.51 -19.92 21.48
CA GLN A 318 15.41 -19.65 22.91
C GLN A 318 15.25 -20.96 23.73
N PRO A 319 16.15 -21.24 24.70
CA PRO A 319 16.20 -22.55 25.36
C PRO A 319 14.99 -22.84 26.26
N ALA A 320 14.39 -21.82 26.89
CA ALA A 320 13.22 -22.00 27.75
C ALA A 320 12.00 -22.49 26.96
N ILE A 321 11.72 -21.85 25.82
CA ILE A 321 10.63 -22.23 24.91
C ILE A 321 10.94 -23.57 24.24
N SER A 322 12.21 -23.79 23.85
CA SER A 322 12.62 -25.07 23.29
C SER A 322 12.35 -26.24 24.25
N LYS A 323 12.66 -26.08 25.55
CA LYS A 323 12.38 -27.10 26.56
C LYS A 323 10.89 -27.35 26.75
N SER A 324 10.06 -26.31 26.75
CA SER A 324 8.60 -26.49 26.87
C SER A 324 8.01 -27.23 25.67
N LEU A 325 8.55 -27.03 24.45
CA LEU A 325 8.09 -27.74 23.26
C LEU A 325 8.55 -29.21 23.23
N TYR A 326 9.79 -29.50 23.64
CA TYR A 326 10.34 -30.85 23.58
C TYR A 326 9.64 -31.86 24.50
N VAL A 327 8.98 -31.41 25.58
CA VAL A 327 8.18 -32.29 26.45
C VAL A 327 7.04 -32.97 25.67
N HIS A 328 6.57 -32.33 24.60
CA HIS A 328 5.50 -32.86 23.75
C HIS A 328 6.00 -33.76 22.61
N ILE A 329 7.32 -33.99 22.49
CA ILE A 329 7.92 -34.83 21.45
C ILE A 329 8.45 -36.12 22.09
N PRO A 330 7.97 -37.31 21.70
CA PRO A 330 8.28 -38.51 22.48
C PRO A 330 9.73 -39.00 22.37
N ALA A 331 10.51 -38.67 21.33
CA ALA A 331 11.96 -38.96 21.28
C ALA A 331 12.78 -38.33 22.41
N ARG A 332 12.21 -37.38 23.16
CA ARG A 332 12.87 -36.70 24.30
C ARG A 332 12.38 -37.20 25.65
N HIS A 333 11.40 -38.10 25.69
CA HIS A 333 11.00 -38.75 26.93
C HIS A 333 12.12 -39.69 27.38
N SER A 334 12.55 -39.58 28.64
CA SER A 334 13.56 -40.51 29.16
C SER A 334 12.94 -41.91 29.20
N SER A 335 13.74 -42.95 28.93
CA SER A 335 13.31 -44.36 29.04
C SER A 335 12.80 -44.75 30.44
N SER A 336 13.02 -43.91 31.45
CA SER A 336 12.51 -44.06 32.83
C SER A 336 11.08 -43.56 33.05
N PHE A 337 10.45 -42.86 32.09
CA PHE A 337 9.06 -42.39 32.15
C PHE A 337 8.23 -42.93 30.97
N PRO A 338 7.84 -44.21 30.98
CA PRO A 338 7.04 -44.79 29.88
C PRO A 338 5.54 -44.70 30.21
N GLU A 339 4.92 -43.53 30.13
CA GLU A 339 3.43 -43.44 30.29
C GLU A 339 2.76 -42.14 29.80
N LEU A 340 3.48 -41.17 29.20
CA LEU A 340 2.86 -39.94 28.69
C LEU A 340 2.37 -40.11 27.23
N GLU A 341 1.19 -40.72 27.06
CA GLU A 341 0.53 -40.82 25.75
C GLU A 341 -0.15 -39.48 25.41
N LEU A 342 0.54 -38.66 24.62
CA LEU A 342 -0.01 -37.39 24.11
C LEU A 342 -0.72 -37.58 22.75
N PRO A 343 -1.85 -36.89 22.49
CA PRO A 343 -2.51 -36.89 21.19
C PRO A 343 -1.59 -36.50 20.03
N THR A 344 -1.72 -37.18 18.88
CA THR A 344 -0.89 -36.96 17.67
C THR A 344 -0.96 -35.52 17.15
N ILE A 345 -2.11 -34.85 17.33
CA ILE A 345 -2.29 -33.42 17.02
C ILE A 345 -1.32 -32.54 17.82
N LEU A 346 -1.16 -32.78 19.13
CA LEU A 346 -0.23 -32.02 19.98
C LEU A 346 1.22 -32.25 19.55
N GLN A 347 1.57 -33.50 19.27
CA GLN A 347 2.93 -33.85 18.85
C GLN A 347 3.24 -33.23 17.47
N SER A 348 2.29 -33.24 16.54
CA SER A 348 2.41 -32.60 15.22
C SER A 348 2.61 -31.08 15.34
N ALA A 349 1.85 -30.42 16.22
CA ALA A 349 2.03 -29.00 16.52
C ALA A 349 3.40 -28.73 17.17
N ALA A 350 3.89 -29.63 18.03
CA ALA A 350 5.22 -29.55 18.65
C ALA A 350 6.34 -29.58 17.62
N LEU A 351 6.28 -30.50 16.65
CA LEU A 351 7.29 -30.65 15.62
C LEU A 351 7.46 -29.36 14.80
N VAL A 352 6.36 -28.83 14.25
CA VAL A 352 6.40 -27.58 13.46
C VAL A 352 6.82 -26.40 14.33
N SER A 353 6.38 -26.36 15.60
CA SER A 353 6.81 -25.33 16.56
C SER A 353 8.32 -25.33 16.80
N VAL A 354 8.93 -26.51 16.94
CA VAL A 354 10.39 -26.66 17.03
C VAL A 354 11.05 -26.22 15.71
N GLY A 355 10.48 -26.60 14.56
CA GLY A 355 10.94 -26.17 13.25
C GLY A 355 11.01 -24.65 13.09
N LEU A 356 9.95 -23.93 13.49
CA LEU A 356 9.88 -22.47 13.45
C LEU A 356 10.87 -21.81 14.43
N LEU A 357 11.04 -22.37 15.64
CA LEU A 357 11.97 -21.85 16.64
C LEU A 357 13.44 -21.94 16.19
N TYR A 358 13.78 -23.02 15.49
CA TYR A 358 15.13 -23.33 14.99
C TYR A 358 15.31 -23.01 13.50
N GLU A 359 14.42 -22.21 12.91
CA GLU A 359 14.44 -21.91 11.48
C GLU A 359 15.80 -21.34 11.02
N GLY A 360 16.38 -21.94 9.98
CA GLY A 360 17.67 -21.53 9.40
C GLY A 360 18.92 -21.81 10.26
N SER A 361 18.77 -22.42 11.44
CA SER A 361 19.88 -22.67 12.38
C SER A 361 20.81 -23.81 11.99
N VAL A 362 20.33 -24.79 11.20
CA VAL A 362 21.06 -26.03 10.85
C VAL A 362 21.57 -26.74 12.11
N HIS A 363 20.74 -26.82 13.16
CA HIS A 363 21.14 -27.44 14.42
C HIS A 363 21.15 -28.98 14.33
N PRO A 364 22.32 -29.67 14.38
CA PRO A 364 22.42 -31.09 14.02
C PRO A 364 21.58 -32.03 14.90
N GLN A 365 21.54 -31.78 16.22
CA GLN A 365 20.79 -32.63 17.16
C GLN A 365 19.29 -32.59 16.88
N THR A 366 18.73 -31.39 16.66
CA THR A 366 17.31 -31.23 16.30
C THR A 366 17.02 -31.90 14.97
N MET A 367 17.89 -31.76 13.97
CA MET A 367 17.70 -32.41 12.67
C MET A 367 17.68 -33.94 12.79
N GLN A 368 18.58 -34.54 13.58
CA GLN A 368 18.58 -35.98 13.84
C GLN A 368 17.29 -36.45 14.53
N ILE A 369 16.81 -35.71 15.53
CA ILE A 369 15.56 -36.01 16.23
C ILE A 369 14.38 -35.98 15.27
N LEU A 370 14.25 -34.92 14.46
CA LEU A 370 13.15 -34.76 13.51
C LEU A 370 13.16 -35.85 12.42
N LEU A 371 14.34 -36.24 11.93
CA LEU A 371 14.48 -37.35 10.98
C LEU A 371 14.10 -38.70 11.61
N GLY A 372 14.41 -38.90 12.90
CA GLY A 372 13.99 -40.06 13.66
C GLY A 372 12.47 -40.14 13.83
N GLU A 373 11.83 -39.01 14.15
CA GLU A 373 10.37 -38.92 14.33
C GLU A 373 9.60 -39.16 13.02
N MET A 374 10.15 -38.74 11.87
CA MET A 374 9.52 -39.00 10.57
C MET A 374 9.37 -40.50 10.26
N GLY A 375 10.33 -41.32 10.66
CA GLY A 375 10.35 -42.77 10.42
C GLY A 375 9.80 -43.61 11.57
N ARG A 376 9.14 -43.00 12.56
CA ARG A 376 8.69 -43.68 13.78
C ARG A 376 7.65 -44.77 13.47
N ARG A 377 7.80 -45.93 14.14
CA ARG A 377 6.85 -47.05 14.10
C ARG A 377 5.67 -46.77 15.04
N SER A 378 4.46 -47.24 14.67
CA SER A 378 3.27 -46.99 15.48
C SER A 378 3.43 -47.57 16.88
N GLY A 379 3.34 -46.72 17.91
CA GLY A 379 3.44 -47.12 19.31
C GLY A 379 2.10 -47.12 20.08
N GLY A 380 0.96 -46.84 19.41
CA GLY A 380 -0.34 -46.68 20.07
C GLY A 380 -1.55 -46.73 19.11
N ASP A 381 -2.76 -46.54 19.67
CA ASP A 381 -4.07 -46.80 19.04
C ASP A 381 -4.49 -45.81 17.92
N ASN A 382 -3.85 -44.65 17.78
CA ASN A 382 -4.23 -43.60 16.82
C ASN A 382 -3.45 -43.69 15.49
N VAL A 383 -3.61 -44.81 14.82
CA VAL A 383 -2.97 -45.12 13.52
C VAL A 383 -3.32 -44.12 12.41
N LEU A 384 -4.49 -43.47 12.49
CA LEU A 384 -5.06 -42.71 11.38
C LEU A 384 -4.33 -41.39 11.07
N GLU A 385 -3.76 -40.70 12.07
CA GLU A 385 -3.14 -39.37 11.91
C GLU A 385 -1.62 -39.39 11.65
N ARG A 386 -1.07 -40.58 11.37
CA ARG A 386 0.37 -40.80 11.20
C ARG A 386 0.98 -40.04 10.02
N GLU A 387 0.23 -39.87 8.94
CA GLU A 387 0.67 -39.12 7.75
C GLU A 387 0.90 -37.65 8.10
N GLY A 388 -0.06 -37.00 8.79
CA GLY A 388 0.07 -35.62 9.25
C GLY A 388 1.24 -35.41 10.20
N TYR A 389 1.54 -36.38 11.05
CA TYR A 389 2.72 -36.35 11.93
C TYR A 389 4.04 -36.39 11.14
N ALA A 390 4.18 -37.33 10.20
CA ALA A 390 5.38 -37.46 9.37
C ALA A 390 5.60 -36.23 8.48
N VAL A 391 4.53 -35.68 7.90
CA VAL A 391 4.57 -34.43 7.14
C VAL A 391 4.98 -33.25 8.03
N SER A 392 4.49 -33.18 9.28
CA SER A 392 4.89 -32.16 10.25
C SER A 392 6.38 -32.24 10.60
N ALA A 393 6.92 -33.46 10.76
CA ALA A 393 8.35 -33.68 10.96
C ALA A 393 9.17 -33.23 9.73
N GLY A 394 8.65 -33.47 8.52
CA GLY A 394 9.24 -33.04 7.26
C GLY A 394 9.31 -31.52 7.12
N PHE A 395 8.20 -30.83 7.40
CA PHE A 395 8.18 -29.36 7.46
C PHE A 395 9.15 -28.83 8.50
N ALA A 396 9.17 -29.40 9.70
CA ALA A 396 10.07 -28.97 10.77
C ALA A 396 11.55 -29.12 10.37
N LEU A 397 11.94 -30.28 9.82
CA LEU A 397 13.30 -30.54 9.35
C LEU A 397 13.70 -29.56 8.25
N GLY A 398 12.79 -29.35 7.29
CA GLY A 398 12.96 -28.38 6.21
C GLY A 398 13.14 -26.94 6.69
N LEU A 399 12.38 -26.51 7.71
CA LEU A 399 12.52 -25.19 8.32
C LEU A 399 13.87 -25.01 9.03
N VAL A 400 14.35 -26.02 9.76
CA VAL A 400 15.64 -25.95 10.47
C VAL A 400 16.82 -25.72 9.52
N ALA A 401 16.79 -26.37 8.35
CA ALA A 401 17.83 -26.28 7.33
C ALA A 401 17.42 -25.46 6.09
N LEU A 402 16.49 -24.51 6.27
CA LEU A 402 15.85 -23.76 5.20
C LEU A 402 16.85 -23.07 4.26
N GLY A 403 16.93 -23.55 3.01
CA GLY A 403 17.81 -23.02 1.97
C GLY A 403 19.31 -23.17 2.25
N ARG A 404 19.70 -24.04 3.19
CA ARG A 404 21.09 -24.24 3.64
C ARG A 404 21.56 -25.69 3.47
N GLY A 405 20.99 -26.40 2.49
CA GLY A 405 21.32 -27.80 2.19
C GLY A 405 22.80 -28.06 1.88
N GLU A 406 23.52 -27.06 1.35
CA GLU A 406 24.93 -27.18 0.93
C GLU A 406 25.94 -26.81 2.02
N ASP A 407 25.51 -26.15 3.10
CA ASP A 407 26.39 -25.49 4.08
C ASP A 407 27.12 -26.44 5.04
N ALA A 408 26.80 -27.74 5.06
CA ALA A 408 27.33 -28.71 6.02
C ALA A 408 27.73 -30.05 5.38
N LEU A 409 28.99 -30.13 4.92
CA LEU A 409 29.58 -31.30 4.26
C LEU A 409 29.63 -32.53 5.21
N GLY A 410 29.14 -33.69 4.76
CA GLY A 410 29.25 -34.99 5.44
C GLY A 410 28.08 -35.39 6.36
N PHE A 411 27.61 -34.53 7.26
CA PHE A 411 26.43 -34.84 8.09
C PHE A 411 25.14 -34.77 7.26
N MET A 412 25.02 -33.76 6.41
CA MET A 412 23.84 -33.56 5.56
C MET A 412 23.67 -34.69 4.56
N ASP A 413 24.76 -35.23 3.99
CA ASP A 413 24.71 -36.33 3.03
C ASP A 413 24.01 -37.56 3.63
N SER A 414 24.40 -37.94 4.85
CA SER A 414 23.74 -39.05 5.58
C SER A 414 22.26 -38.80 5.89
N LEU A 415 21.85 -37.55 6.13
CA LEU A 415 20.45 -37.20 6.33
C LEU A 415 19.68 -37.26 5.00
N VAL A 416 20.26 -36.75 3.92
CA VAL A 416 19.68 -36.72 2.59
C VAL A 416 19.46 -38.14 2.06
N ASP A 417 20.44 -39.03 2.24
CA ASP A 417 20.32 -40.44 1.85
C ASP A 417 19.20 -41.15 2.62
N ARG A 418 19.08 -40.88 3.92
CA ARG A 418 17.94 -41.36 4.72
C ARG A 418 16.59 -40.78 4.27
N LEU A 419 16.54 -39.52 3.84
CA LEU A 419 15.31 -38.94 3.27
C LEU A 419 14.94 -39.61 1.95
N PHE A 420 15.91 -39.91 1.08
CA PHE A 420 15.65 -40.68 -0.14
C PHE A 420 15.20 -42.11 0.15
N HIS A 421 15.74 -42.75 1.19
CA HIS A 421 15.23 -44.04 1.68
C HIS A 421 13.74 -43.96 2.08
N TYR A 422 13.33 -42.89 2.76
CA TYR A 422 11.93 -42.63 3.12
C TYR A 422 11.01 -42.32 1.93
N ILE A 423 11.55 -41.93 0.77
CA ILE A 423 10.80 -41.70 -0.48
C ILE A 423 10.62 -43.00 -1.29
N GLY A 424 11.30 -44.08 -0.88
CA GLY A 424 11.35 -45.34 -1.63
C GLY A 424 12.55 -45.45 -2.58
N GLY A 425 13.58 -44.63 -2.37
CA GLY A 425 14.87 -44.77 -3.04
C GLY A 425 15.49 -46.13 -2.72
N LYS A 426 15.85 -46.89 -3.76
CA LYS A 426 16.68 -48.09 -3.61
C LYS A 426 18.09 -47.62 -3.26
N GLU A 427 18.52 -47.78 -2.02
CA GLU A 427 19.95 -47.65 -1.72
C GLU A 427 20.60 -48.94 -1.24
N ILE A 428 21.66 -49.24 -1.99
CA ILE A 428 22.76 -50.13 -1.76
C ILE A 428 23.52 -49.55 -0.56
N HIS A 429 23.27 -49.98 0.67
CA HIS A 429 24.27 -50.09 1.73
C HIS A 429 23.65 -50.71 2.99
N ASN A 430 24.20 -51.86 3.38
CA ASN A 430 23.97 -52.53 4.65
C ASN A 430 24.62 -51.71 5.79
N GLU A 431 23.95 -50.66 6.26
CA GLU A 431 24.24 -50.15 7.61
C GLU A 431 23.05 -50.45 8.51
N ARG A 432 23.22 -51.44 9.39
CA ARG A 432 22.37 -51.60 10.56
C ARG A 432 22.31 -50.25 11.28
N PRO A 433 21.11 -49.69 11.57
CA PRO A 433 21.01 -48.42 12.27
C PRO A 433 21.60 -48.55 13.69
N LEU A 434 22.78 -47.98 13.92
CA LEU A 434 23.54 -48.07 15.18
C LEU A 434 22.91 -47.31 16.38
N PHE A 435 21.69 -46.80 16.25
CA PHE A 435 20.94 -46.18 17.36
C PHE A 435 19.51 -46.71 17.55
N LEU A 436 19.15 -47.79 16.85
CA LEU A 436 18.00 -48.61 17.24
C LEU A 436 18.53 -49.85 17.95
N THR A 437 18.96 -49.71 19.21
CA THR A 437 18.82 -50.85 20.13
C THR A 437 17.33 -51.07 20.27
N PRO A 438 16.74 -52.16 19.74
CA PRO A 438 15.37 -52.47 20.08
C PRO A 438 15.38 -52.73 21.59
N SER A 439 14.60 -51.97 22.35
CA SER A 439 14.24 -52.46 23.68
C SER A 439 13.55 -53.79 23.45
N ILE A 440 13.93 -54.80 24.24
CA ILE A 440 13.39 -56.17 24.16
C ILE A 440 11.86 -56.19 24.37
N ASP A 441 11.26 -55.07 24.79
CA ASP A 441 9.81 -54.88 24.97
C ASP A 441 9.02 -54.52 23.69
N GLU A 442 9.65 -54.05 22.61
CA GLU A 442 8.89 -53.66 21.40
C GLU A 442 8.33 -54.86 20.59
N HIS A 443 8.88 -56.07 20.80
CA HIS A 443 8.36 -57.27 20.13
C HIS A 443 6.99 -57.73 20.66
N ASN A 444 6.57 -57.28 21.85
CA ASN A 444 5.32 -57.71 22.46
C ASN A 444 4.13 -56.74 22.28
N ARG A 445 4.35 -55.55 21.69
CA ARG A 445 3.28 -54.56 21.42
C ARG A 445 2.74 -54.57 19.98
N GLY A 446 3.15 -55.56 19.17
CA GLY A 446 2.75 -55.70 17.76
C GLY A 446 1.30 -56.18 17.51
N VAL A 447 0.36 -55.84 18.39
CA VAL A 447 -1.07 -56.17 18.21
C VAL A 447 -1.90 -54.90 18.36
N GLY A 448 -1.95 -54.11 17.29
CA GLY A 448 -2.77 -52.90 17.21
C GLY A 448 -2.90 -52.38 15.78
N GLN A 449 -3.96 -52.82 15.08
CA GLN A 449 -4.54 -52.32 13.82
C GLN A 449 -3.68 -52.24 12.53
N MET A 450 -2.34 -52.18 12.56
CA MET A 450 -1.49 -52.16 11.36
C MET A 450 -0.32 -53.16 11.45
N MET A 451 -0.17 -54.00 10.42
CA MET A 451 1.02 -54.84 10.20
C MET A 451 2.05 -54.02 9.42
N ASP A 452 2.86 -53.20 10.09
CA ASP A 452 4.04 -52.60 9.45
C ASP A 452 5.01 -53.74 9.09
N GLY A 453 5.27 -53.97 7.81
CA GLY A 453 6.29 -54.92 7.34
C GLY A 453 7.70 -54.50 7.74
N THR A 454 8.71 -55.32 7.44
CA THR A 454 10.12 -54.99 7.70
C THR A 454 10.63 -53.77 6.92
N ALA A 455 9.93 -53.35 5.86
CA ALA A 455 10.23 -52.18 5.04
C ALA A 455 9.54 -50.91 5.55
N VAL A 456 10.15 -49.74 5.29
CA VAL A 456 9.56 -48.42 5.60
C VAL A 456 8.25 -48.22 4.85
N ASN A 457 7.23 -47.71 5.54
CA ASN A 457 5.95 -47.36 4.93
C ASN A 457 6.05 -46.04 4.15
N VAL A 458 6.36 -46.16 2.85
CA VAL A 458 6.56 -45.03 1.92
C VAL A 458 5.33 -44.13 1.85
N ASP A 459 4.12 -44.66 1.99
CA ASP A 459 2.88 -43.87 1.92
C ASP A 459 2.76 -42.83 3.04
N VAL A 460 3.45 -43.06 4.17
CA VAL A 460 3.47 -42.15 5.32
C VAL A 460 4.68 -41.21 5.26
N THR A 461 5.86 -41.75 4.93
CA THR A 461 7.13 -41.02 5.06
C THR A 461 7.50 -40.20 3.82
N ALA A 462 7.08 -40.61 2.62
CA ALA A 462 7.43 -39.93 1.37
C ALA A 462 7.01 -38.44 1.31
N PRO A 463 5.76 -38.04 1.65
CA PRO A 463 5.37 -36.64 1.53
C PRO A 463 6.19 -35.73 2.47
N GLY A 464 6.46 -36.17 3.70
CA GLY A 464 7.32 -35.44 4.64
C GLY A 464 8.76 -35.31 4.14
N ALA A 465 9.33 -36.38 3.56
CA ALA A 465 10.68 -36.38 3.04
C ALA A 465 10.85 -35.50 1.78
N ILE A 466 9.90 -35.53 0.85
CA ILE A 466 9.90 -34.68 -0.35
C ILE A 466 9.88 -33.20 0.04
N ILE A 467 9.03 -32.83 1.00
CA ILE A 467 8.93 -31.45 1.51
C ILE A 467 10.20 -31.03 2.24
N ALA A 468 10.77 -31.91 3.07
CA ALA A 468 12.01 -31.63 3.78
C ALA A 468 13.13 -31.29 2.78
N LEU A 469 13.31 -32.13 1.74
CA LEU A 469 14.27 -31.87 0.66
C LEU A 469 13.99 -30.56 -0.08
N ALA A 470 12.72 -30.28 -0.40
CA ALA A 470 12.32 -29.04 -1.07
C ALA A 470 12.72 -27.78 -0.27
N LEU A 471 12.53 -27.80 1.05
CA LEU A 471 12.86 -26.68 1.93
C LEU A 471 14.35 -26.59 2.26
N MET A 472 15.04 -27.73 2.44
CA MET A 472 16.48 -27.79 2.67
C MET A 472 17.27 -27.19 1.50
N PHE A 473 16.88 -27.55 0.27
CA PHE A 473 17.54 -27.13 -0.97
C PHE A 473 16.80 -25.98 -1.68
N LEU A 474 15.95 -25.23 -0.97
CA LEU A 474 15.15 -24.14 -1.51
C LEU A 474 16.05 -23.08 -2.17
N LYS A 475 15.83 -22.81 -3.47
CA LYS A 475 16.60 -21.86 -4.29
C LYS A 475 18.12 -22.10 -4.35
N THR A 476 18.55 -23.34 -4.15
CA THR A 476 19.98 -23.71 -4.26
C THR A 476 20.40 -24.04 -5.69
N GLU A 477 19.45 -24.29 -6.60
CA GLU A 477 19.73 -24.75 -7.98
C GLU A 477 20.49 -26.07 -8.05
N SER A 478 20.36 -26.93 -7.02
CA SER A 478 21.09 -28.20 -6.93
C SER A 478 20.53 -29.27 -7.87
N GLU A 479 21.16 -29.43 -9.04
CA GLU A 479 20.86 -30.48 -10.00
C GLU A 479 20.97 -31.93 -9.47
N PRO A 480 21.96 -32.31 -8.62
CA PRO A 480 22.06 -33.71 -8.16
C PRO A 480 20.86 -34.14 -7.33
N ILE A 481 20.35 -33.28 -6.45
CA ILE A 481 19.15 -33.59 -5.65
C ILE A 481 17.90 -33.71 -6.55
N VAL A 482 17.76 -32.81 -7.53
CA VAL A 482 16.62 -32.80 -8.46
C VAL A 482 16.60 -34.03 -9.36
N SER A 483 17.78 -34.55 -9.75
CA SER A 483 17.90 -35.79 -10.52
C SER A 483 17.42 -37.02 -9.74
N ARG A 484 17.70 -37.08 -8.42
CA ARG A 484 17.19 -38.13 -7.51
C ARG A 484 15.69 -38.00 -7.23
N LEU A 485 15.13 -36.79 -7.29
CA LEU A 485 13.68 -36.51 -7.21
C LEU A 485 12.98 -36.63 -8.57
N SER A 486 13.30 -37.64 -9.38
CA SER A 486 12.72 -37.79 -10.72
C SER A 486 11.19 -38.01 -10.69
N ILE A 487 10.50 -37.35 -11.61
CA ILE A 487 9.11 -37.70 -11.96
C ILE A 487 9.16 -39.07 -12.67
N PRO A 488 8.25 -40.01 -12.35
CA PRO A 488 8.21 -41.33 -13.00
C PRO A 488 8.32 -41.23 -14.54
N GLN A 489 9.33 -41.90 -15.11
CA GLN A 489 9.60 -41.91 -16.56
C GLN A 489 9.18 -43.24 -17.23
N THR A 490 8.94 -44.28 -16.43
CA THR A 490 8.51 -45.59 -16.92
C THR A 490 7.09 -45.89 -16.46
N HIS A 491 6.39 -46.74 -17.22
CA HIS A 491 5.04 -47.19 -16.87
C HIS A 491 5.02 -47.93 -15.52
N PHE A 492 6.06 -48.73 -15.25
CA PHE A 492 6.22 -49.42 -13.97
C PHE A 492 6.32 -48.46 -12.77
N ASP A 493 7.11 -47.38 -12.91
CA ASP A 493 7.27 -46.39 -11.83
C ASP A 493 5.97 -45.61 -11.58
N LEU A 494 5.17 -45.36 -12.62
CA LEU A 494 3.87 -44.69 -12.52
C LEU A 494 2.85 -45.52 -11.72
N GLN A 495 2.88 -46.86 -11.85
CA GLN A 495 2.01 -47.74 -11.08
C GLN A 495 2.40 -47.83 -9.59
N TYR A 496 3.68 -47.61 -9.27
CA TYR A 496 4.19 -47.72 -7.90
C TYR A 496 4.09 -46.42 -7.09
N VAL A 497 4.08 -45.26 -7.76
CA VAL A 497 4.07 -43.94 -7.11
C VAL A 497 2.67 -43.35 -7.13
N ARG A 498 2.13 -43.03 -5.95
CA ARG A 498 0.82 -42.38 -5.85
C ARG A 498 0.80 -41.00 -6.57
N PRO A 499 -0.28 -40.63 -7.25
CA PRO A 499 -0.35 -39.37 -8.03
C PRO A 499 -0.15 -38.09 -7.21
N ASP A 500 -0.56 -38.07 -5.95
CA ASP A 500 -0.35 -36.94 -5.03
C ASP A 500 1.13 -36.72 -4.70
N PHE A 501 1.94 -37.79 -4.66
CA PHE A 501 3.39 -37.68 -4.51
C PHE A 501 4.05 -37.14 -5.77
N ILE A 502 3.49 -37.42 -6.96
CA ILE A 502 3.96 -36.83 -8.23
C ILE A 502 3.82 -35.32 -8.17
N MET A 503 2.66 -34.81 -7.73
CA MET A 503 2.45 -33.36 -7.54
C MET A 503 3.47 -32.76 -6.57
N LEU A 504 3.72 -33.40 -5.41
CA LEU A 504 4.71 -32.94 -4.44
C LEU A 504 6.14 -32.96 -5.00
N ARG A 505 6.51 -33.97 -5.79
CA ARG A 505 7.83 -34.03 -6.47
C ARG A 505 7.98 -32.88 -7.46
N VAL A 506 6.96 -32.57 -8.25
CA VAL A 506 6.99 -31.42 -9.17
C VAL A 506 7.19 -30.11 -8.41
N ILE A 507 6.43 -29.89 -7.34
CA ILE A 507 6.58 -28.70 -6.48
C ILE A 507 8.01 -28.64 -5.90
N ALA A 508 8.51 -29.74 -5.35
CA ALA A 508 9.85 -29.79 -4.76
C ALA A 508 10.95 -29.46 -5.78
N ARG A 509 10.93 -30.08 -6.96
CA ARG A 509 11.91 -29.82 -8.03
C ARG A 509 11.92 -28.36 -8.45
N ASN A 510 10.74 -27.74 -8.60
CA ASN A 510 10.62 -26.34 -9.02
C ASN A 510 11.02 -25.35 -7.92
N LEU A 511 10.82 -25.69 -6.63
CA LEU A 511 11.29 -24.87 -5.51
C LEU A 511 12.83 -24.92 -5.38
N ILE A 512 13.46 -26.04 -5.72
CA ILE A 512 14.93 -26.16 -5.77
C ILE A 512 15.47 -25.39 -6.99
N MET A 513 14.89 -25.61 -8.18
CA MET A 513 15.25 -24.95 -9.44
C MET A 513 14.47 -23.65 -9.66
N TRP A 514 14.57 -22.71 -8.72
CA TRP A 514 13.72 -21.53 -8.60
C TRP A 514 13.85 -20.54 -9.78
N SER A 515 15.06 -20.35 -10.30
CA SER A 515 15.36 -19.43 -11.40
C SER A 515 14.76 -19.90 -12.74
N ARG A 516 14.60 -21.21 -12.92
CA ARG A 516 14.08 -21.81 -14.16
C ARG A 516 12.56 -21.71 -14.31
N VAL A 517 11.86 -21.24 -13.28
CA VAL A 517 10.39 -21.11 -13.29
C VAL A 517 9.98 -19.83 -14.03
N HIS A 518 9.35 -19.97 -15.20
CA HIS A 518 8.88 -18.82 -15.99
C HIS A 518 7.43 -18.98 -16.50
N PRO A 519 6.67 -17.88 -16.63
CA PRO A 519 5.25 -17.93 -16.97
C PRO A 519 5.03 -18.15 -18.46
N SER A 520 5.06 -19.41 -18.89
CA SER A 520 4.71 -19.80 -20.26
C SER A 520 4.03 -21.16 -20.31
N LYS A 521 3.20 -21.38 -21.33
CA LYS A 521 2.57 -22.69 -21.59
C LYS A 521 3.63 -23.75 -21.88
N ASP A 522 4.63 -23.39 -22.68
CA ASP A 522 5.72 -24.27 -23.07
C ASP A 522 6.50 -24.78 -21.84
N TRP A 523 6.71 -23.91 -20.85
CA TRP A 523 7.32 -24.31 -19.58
C TRP A 523 6.49 -25.34 -18.82
N ILE A 524 5.18 -25.13 -18.67
CA ILE A 524 4.31 -26.11 -17.99
C ILE A 524 4.33 -27.45 -18.73
N LEU A 525 4.28 -27.41 -20.07
CA LEU A 525 4.36 -28.62 -20.90
C LEU A 525 5.71 -29.34 -20.77
N SER A 526 6.80 -28.60 -20.59
CA SER A 526 8.15 -29.19 -20.39
C SER A 526 8.31 -29.97 -19.08
N GLN A 527 7.41 -29.76 -18.10
CA GLN A 527 7.42 -30.50 -16.83
C GLN A 527 6.81 -31.90 -16.96
N ILE A 528 6.09 -32.17 -18.05
CA ILE A 528 5.35 -33.42 -18.27
C ILE A 528 6.30 -34.45 -18.90
N PRO A 529 6.49 -35.63 -18.27
CA PRO A 529 7.27 -36.71 -18.87
C PRO A 529 6.73 -37.12 -20.25
N GLU A 530 7.63 -37.47 -21.17
CA GLU A 530 7.25 -37.87 -22.54
C GLU A 530 6.26 -39.04 -22.54
N ILE A 531 6.45 -40.02 -21.66
CA ILE A 531 5.55 -41.18 -21.53
C ILE A 531 4.10 -40.77 -21.18
N VAL A 532 3.93 -39.79 -20.29
CA VAL A 532 2.62 -39.27 -19.89
C VAL A 532 2.02 -38.46 -21.03
N LYS A 533 2.84 -37.67 -21.73
CA LYS A 533 2.42 -36.88 -22.89
C LYS A 533 1.91 -37.78 -24.02
N SER A 534 2.67 -38.82 -24.39
CA SER A 534 2.27 -39.80 -25.39
C SER A 534 1.01 -40.57 -24.99
N GLY A 535 0.90 -40.96 -23.71
CA GLY A 535 -0.30 -41.63 -23.19
C GLY A 535 -1.57 -40.78 -23.28
N VAL A 536 -1.47 -39.47 -23.02
CA VAL A 536 -2.61 -38.54 -23.10
C VAL A 536 -2.93 -38.12 -24.54
N GLU A 537 -1.92 -38.01 -25.42
CA GLU A 537 -2.13 -37.75 -26.85
C GLU A 537 -2.80 -38.93 -27.56
N GLY A 538 -2.46 -40.17 -27.17
CA GLY A 538 -3.09 -41.40 -27.66
C GLY A 538 -4.59 -41.53 -27.35
N LEU A 539 -5.12 -40.78 -26.36
CA LEU A 539 -6.55 -40.72 -26.05
C LEU A 539 -7.39 -40.00 -27.11
N ARG A 540 -6.75 -39.30 -28.06
CA ARG A 540 -7.44 -38.59 -29.15
C ARG A 540 -7.78 -39.50 -30.33
N ASP A 541 -7.09 -40.64 -30.46
CA ASP A 541 -7.35 -41.60 -31.52
C ASP A 541 -8.32 -42.67 -31.01
N ASP A 542 -9.59 -42.57 -31.41
CA ASP A 542 -10.68 -43.52 -31.08
C ASP A 542 -10.45 -44.97 -31.59
N ILE A 543 -9.22 -45.36 -31.96
CA ILE A 543 -8.90 -46.56 -32.74
C ILE A 543 -7.93 -47.52 -32.02
N SER A 544 -7.26 -47.13 -30.93
CA SER A 544 -6.38 -48.05 -30.19
C SER A 544 -7.02 -48.58 -28.92
N ASP A 545 -7.10 -49.92 -28.83
CA ASP A 545 -7.34 -50.70 -27.60
C ASP A 545 -6.22 -50.44 -26.57
N VAL A 546 -6.20 -49.25 -25.96
CA VAL A 546 -5.41 -48.99 -24.76
C VAL A 546 -6.21 -49.53 -23.58
N ASP A 547 -5.62 -50.42 -22.79
CA ASP A 547 -6.25 -50.92 -21.56
C ASP A 547 -6.72 -49.72 -20.70
N GLU A 548 -8.01 -49.67 -20.34
CA GLU A 548 -8.61 -48.53 -19.61
C GLU A 548 -7.86 -48.16 -18.32
N MET A 549 -7.23 -49.15 -17.68
CA MET A 549 -6.42 -48.97 -16.46
C MET A 549 -5.10 -48.21 -16.70
N ASP A 550 -4.50 -48.37 -17.88
CA ASP A 550 -3.28 -47.66 -18.24
C ASP A 550 -3.59 -46.19 -18.56
N ALA A 551 -4.72 -45.93 -19.22
CA ALA A 551 -5.23 -44.59 -19.47
C ALA A 551 -5.50 -43.81 -18.17
N GLU A 552 -6.14 -44.42 -17.17
CA GLU A 552 -6.38 -43.79 -15.85
C GLU A 552 -5.08 -43.32 -15.19
N THR A 553 -4.05 -44.17 -15.16
CA THR A 553 -2.76 -43.86 -14.54
C THR A 553 -2.06 -42.68 -15.23
N PHE A 554 -2.05 -42.65 -16.57
CA PHE A 554 -1.47 -41.54 -17.32
C PHE A 554 -2.22 -40.23 -17.08
N VAL A 555 -3.55 -40.25 -17.08
CA VAL A 555 -4.35 -39.03 -16.89
C VAL A 555 -4.22 -38.52 -15.45
N GLN A 556 -4.25 -39.39 -14.45
CA GLN A 556 -4.02 -38.99 -13.05
C GLN A 556 -2.63 -38.35 -12.86
N ALA A 557 -1.59 -38.91 -13.48
CA ALA A 557 -0.25 -38.33 -13.45
C ALA A 557 -0.21 -36.96 -14.15
N TYR A 558 -0.81 -36.83 -15.34
CA TYR A 558 -0.88 -35.58 -16.09
C TYR A 558 -1.53 -34.45 -15.28
N VAL A 559 -2.70 -34.71 -14.70
CA VAL A 559 -3.48 -33.74 -13.91
C VAL A 559 -2.67 -33.25 -12.70
N ASN A 560 -2.01 -34.16 -11.98
CA ASN A 560 -1.19 -33.84 -10.81
C ASN A 560 0.11 -33.09 -11.15
N VAL A 561 0.76 -33.42 -12.28
CA VAL A 561 1.95 -32.70 -12.76
C VAL A 561 1.59 -31.25 -13.14
N VAL A 562 0.51 -31.06 -13.90
CA VAL A 562 0.04 -29.73 -14.30
C VAL A 562 -0.36 -28.90 -13.07
N ALA A 563 -1.10 -29.50 -12.12
CA ALA A 563 -1.45 -28.82 -10.87
C ALA A 563 -0.20 -28.42 -10.05
N GLY A 564 0.79 -29.31 -9.93
CA GLY A 564 2.06 -29.04 -9.25
C GLY A 564 2.87 -27.91 -9.91
N ALA A 565 2.89 -27.85 -11.24
CA ALA A 565 3.53 -26.76 -11.99
C ALA A 565 2.82 -25.41 -11.76
N CYS A 566 1.48 -25.40 -11.76
CA CYS A 566 0.69 -24.21 -11.45
C CYS A 566 0.89 -23.70 -10.01
N ILE A 567 0.99 -24.61 -9.04
CA ILE A 567 1.31 -24.26 -7.64
C ILE A 567 2.71 -23.64 -7.55
N SER A 568 3.67 -24.20 -8.28
CA SER A 568 5.04 -23.69 -8.34
C SER A 568 5.09 -22.27 -8.90
N LEU A 569 4.33 -21.97 -9.96
CA LEU A 569 4.15 -20.61 -10.48
C LEU A 569 3.52 -19.68 -9.44
N GLY A 570 2.50 -20.15 -8.72
CA GLY A 570 1.85 -19.40 -7.65
C GLY A 570 2.82 -18.99 -6.53
N LEU A 571 3.68 -19.91 -6.10
CA LEU A 571 4.72 -19.66 -5.10
C LEU A 571 5.82 -18.73 -5.64
N ARG A 572 6.25 -18.92 -6.90
CA ARG A 572 7.31 -18.12 -7.54
C ARG A 572 6.95 -16.65 -7.69
N PHE A 573 5.69 -16.37 -8.01
CA PHE A 573 5.17 -15.03 -8.30
C PHE A 573 4.20 -14.54 -7.20
N ALA A 574 4.38 -15.01 -5.96
CA ALA A 574 3.51 -14.65 -4.85
C ALA A 574 3.49 -13.13 -4.62
N GLY A 575 2.31 -12.52 -4.70
CA GLY A 575 2.12 -11.08 -4.48
C GLY A 575 2.80 -10.16 -5.50
N THR A 576 3.21 -10.64 -6.68
CA THR A 576 3.81 -9.78 -7.72
C THR A 576 2.79 -9.03 -8.56
N LYS A 577 1.55 -9.54 -8.63
CA LYS A 577 0.48 -9.05 -9.52
C LYS A 577 0.84 -9.07 -11.01
N ASP A 578 1.65 -10.04 -11.43
CA ASP A 578 2.01 -10.21 -12.84
C ASP A 578 0.78 -10.66 -13.67
N GLY A 579 0.45 -9.87 -14.71
CA GLY A 579 -0.66 -10.13 -15.61
C GLY A 579 -0.49 -11.40 -16.45
N ASN A 580 0.74 -11.71 -16.88
CA ASN A 580 1.00 -12.88 -17.73
C ASN A 580 0.76 -14.19 -16.96
N VAL A 581 1.23 -14.24 -15.70
CA VAL A 581 1.01 -15.38 -14.80
C VAL A 581 -0.48 -15.53 -14.49
N GLN A 582 -1.16 -14.40 -14.25
CA GLN A 582 -2.59 -14.36 -13.96
C GLN A 582 -3.42 -14.94 -15.10
N GLU A 583 -3.16 -14.52 -16.35
CA GLU A 583 -3.85 -15.02 -17.54
C GLU A 583 -3.61 -16.52 -17.76
N LEU A 584 -2.35 -16.96 -17.63
CA LEU A 584 -1.97 -18.36 -17.78
C LEU A 584 -2.70 -19.26 -16.76
N LEU A 585 -2.62 -18.93 -15.47
CA LEU A 585 -3.30 -19.70 -14.42
C LEU A 585 -4.82 -19.65 -14.56
N TYR A 586 -5.37 -18.52 -15.01
CA TYR A 586 -6.81 -18.41 -15.28
C TYR A 586 -7.25 -19.32 -16.43
N GLU A 587 -6.47 -19.41 -17.51
CA GLU A 587 -6.73 -20.32 -18.62
C GLU A 587 -6.75 -21.79 -18.16
N TYR A 588 -5.76 -22.22 -17.36
CA TYR A 588 -5.76 -23.56 -16.78
C TYR A 588 -6.93 -23.79 -15.82
N ALA A 589 -7.30 -22.80 -14.99
CA ALA A 589 -8.47 -22.92 -14.12
C ALA A 589 -9.77 -23.09 -14.92
N ILE A 590 -9.95 -22.34 -16.01
CA ILE A 590 -11.11 -22.50 -16.90
C ILE A 590 -11.07 -23.84 -17.64
N TYR A 591 -9.89 -24.31 -18.05
CA TYR A 591 -9.72 -25.62 -18.67
C TYR A 591 -10.19 -26.75 -17.74
N PHE A 592 -9.70 -26.82 -16.50
CA PHE A 592 -10.14 -27.82 -15.53
C PHE A 592 -11.62 -27.68 -15.17
N LEU A 593 -12.13 -26.45 -15.12
CA LEU A 593 -13.55 -26.21 -14.89
C LEU A 593 -14.40 -26.78 -16.03
N ASN A 594 -14.01 -26.58 -17.29
CA ASN A 594 -14.73 -27.07 -18.46
C ASN A 594 -14.78 -28.60 -18.54
N GLU A 595 -13.74 -29.32 -18.06
CA GLU A 595 -13.74 -30.78 -17.97
C GLU A 595 -14.72 -31.31 -16.90
N ILE A 596 -14.97 -30.55 -15.83
CA ILE A 596 -15.94 -30.88 -14.78
C ILE A 596 -17.36 -30.51 -15.22
N LYS A 597 -17.53 -29.29 -15.74
CA LYS A 597 -18.81 -28.75 -16.23
C LYS A 597 -18.51 -27.78 -17.38
N PRO A 598 -19.03 -28.01 -18.60
CA PRO A 598 -18.77 -27.13 -19.72
C PRO A 598 -19.49 -25.79 -19.50
N VAL A 599 -18.74 -24.75 -19.09
CA VAL A 599 -19.27 -23.40 -18.81
C VAL A 599 -19.01 -22.46 -19.99
N SER A 600 -17.94 -22.67 -20.75
CA SER A 600 -17.56 -21.82 -21.89
C SER A 600 -17.16 -22.66 -23.10
N ALA A 601 -17.66 -22.28 -24.29
CA ALA A 601 -17.18 -22.82 -25.55
C ALA A 601 -15.76 -22.29 -25.81
N SER A 602 -14.74 -23.01 -25.34
CA SER A 602 -13.34 -22.66 -25.61
C SER A 602 -13.09 -22.65 -27.11
N SER A 603 -12.71 -21.49 -27.66
CA SER A 603 -12.18 -21.35 -29.01
C SER A 603 -10.72 -21.81 -29.04
N GLY A 604 -10.42 -22.88 -29.78
CA GLY A 604 -9.04 -23.32 -30.05
C GLY A 604 -8.65 -24.63 -29.35
N SER A 605 -8.11 -25.56 -30.14
CA SER A 605 -7.81 -26.96 -29.84
C SER A 605 -6.43 -27.19 -29.22
N THR A 606 -6.11 -26.58 -28.07
CA THR A 606 -4.76 -26.73 -27.46
C THR A 606 -4.70 -27.83 -26.39
N PHE A 607 -5.71 -27.94 -25.52
CA PHE A 607 -5.67 -28.88 -24.39
C PHE A 607 -6.27 -30.27 -24.71
N PRO A 608 -5.82 -31.35 -24.04
CA PRO A 608 -6.49 -32.66 -24.09
C PRO A 608 -7.94 -32.56 -23.59
N LYS A 609 -8.87 -33.33 -24.18
CA LYS A 609 -10.29 -33.35 -23.78
C LYS A 609 -10.68 -34.73 -23.27
N GLY A 610 -11.66 -34.80 -22.36
CA GLY A 610 -12.21 -36.07 -21.88
C GLY A 610 -11.47 -36.66 -20.68
N LEU A 611 -10.76 -35.82 -19.91
CA LEU A 611 -10.05 -36.23 -18.70
C LEU A 611 -11.01 -36.78 -17.63
N SER A 612 -12.24 -36.24 -17.59
CA SER A 612 -13.28 -36.64 -16.64
C SER A 612 -13.79 -38.08 -16.81
N ARG A 613 -13.42 -38.77 -17.90
CA ARG A 613 -13.71 -40.21 -18.09
C ARG A 613 -12.76 -41.10 -17.30
N TYR A 614 -11.53 -40.63 -17.07
CA TYR A 614 -10.42 -41.44 -16.54
C TYR A 614 -9.95 -40.99 -15.15
N VAL A 615 -10.46 -39.86 -14.64
CA VAL A 615 -10.09 -39.34 -13.31
C VAL A 615 -11.34 -39.08 -12.50
N ASP A 616 -11.27 -39.42 -11.22
CA ASP A 616 -12.34 -39.12 -10.30
C ASP A 616 -12.58 -37.61 -10.22
N ARG A 617 -13.85 -37.26 -10.10
CA ARG A 617 -14.26 -35.87 -10.03
C ARG A 617 -13.65 -35.15 -8.81
N GLY A 618 -13.38 -35.85 -7.71
CA GLY A 618 -12.78 -35.28 -6.51
C GLY A 618 -11.39 -34.73 -6.78
N THR A 619 -10.53 -35.50 -7.44
CA THR A 619 -9.17 -35.09 -7.81
C THR A 619 -9.18 -33.90 -8.78
N LEU A 620 -10.07 -33.89 -9.78
CA LEU A 620 -10.22 -32.75 -10.68
C LEU A 620 -10.65 -31.48 -9.95
N GLU A 621 -11.61 -31.58 -9.01
CA GLU A 621 -12.04 -30.45 -8.18
C GLU A 621 -10.89 -29.97 -7.28
N ILE A 622 -10.11 -30.86 -6.65
CA ILE A 622 -8.96 -30.48 -5.83
C ILE A 622 -7.93 -29.72 -6.68
N CYS A 623 -7.56 -30.25 -7.84
CA CYS A 623 -6.58 -29.62 -8.73
C CYS A 623 -7.06 -28.23 -9.20
N LEU A 624 -8.34 -28.11 -9.60
CA LEU A 624 -8.95 -26.82 -9.94
C LEU A 624 -8.80 -25.81 -8.80
N HIS A 625 -9.17 -26.20 -7.58
CA HIS A 625 -9.14 -25.30 -6.43
C HIS A 625 -7.71 -24.93 -5.99
N LEU A 626 -6.74 -25.83 -6.15
CA LEU A 626 -5.33 -25.53 -5.91
C LEU A 626 -4.76 -24.56 -6.95
N ILE A 627 -5.12 -24.69 -8.23
CA ILE A 627 -4.75 -23.74 -9.29
C ILE A 627 -5.37 -22.37 -9.00
N VAL A 628 -6.65 -22.32 -8.61
CA VAL A 628 -7.35 -21.08 -8.26
C VAL A 628 -6.76 -20.43 -7.00
N LEU A 629 -6.36 -21.23 -6.00
CA LEU A 629 -5.66 -20.74 -4.82
C LEU A 629 -4.29 -20.13 -5.20
N SER A 630 -3.57 -20.77 -6.11
CA SER A 630 -2.29 -20.28 -6.65
C SER A 630 -2.47 -18.96 -7.41
N LEU A 631 -3.53 -18.84 -8.22
CA LEU A 631 -3.93 -17.61 -8.89
C LEU A 631 -4.19 -16.47 -7.89
N SER A 632 -4.85 -16.76 -6.76
CA SER A 632 -5.07 -15.79 -5.69
C SER A 632 -3.79 -15.41 -4.94
N VAL A 633 -2.82 -16.31 -4.81
CA VAL A 633 -1.50 -16.02 -4.19
C VAL A 633 -0.71 -15.03 -5.05
N VAL A 634 -0.74 -15.17 -6.38
CA VAL A 634 -0.11 -14.20 -7.31
C VAL A 634 -0.77 -12.83 -7.21
N MET A 635 -2.10 -12.81 -7.20
CA MET A 635 -2.91 -11.59 -7.15
C MET A 635 -3.20 -11.10 -5.72
N ALA A 636 -2.42 -11.54 -4.73
CA ALA A 636 -2.69 -11.27 -3.32
C ALA A 636 -2.73 -9.76 -2.99
N GLY A 637 -3.81 -9.33 -2.34
CA GLY A 637 -4.08 -7.93 -1.97
C GLY A 637 -4.50 -7.01 -3.13
N SER A 638 -4.54 -7.48 -4.38
CA SER A 638 -4.94 -6.65 -5.52
C SER A 638 -6.45 -6.39 -5.60
N GLY A 639 -7.28 -7.34 -5.16
CA GLY A 639 -8.71 -7.31 -5.39
C GLY A 639 -9.11 -7.49 -6.86
N HIS A 640 -8.30 -8.18 -7.67
CA HIS A 640 -8.53 -8.34 -9.12
C HIS A 640 -9.93 -8.87 -9.47
N LEU A 641 -10.67 -8.15 -10.32
CA LEU A 641 -12.10 -8.35 -10.51
C LEU A 641 -12.44 -9.64 -11.27
N GLN A 642 -11.68 -10.00 -12.31
CA GLN A 642 -11.93 -11.22 -13.09
C GLN A 642 -11.71 -12.47 -12.23
N THR A 643 -10.62 -12.50 -11.45
CA THR A 643 -10.35 -13.56 -10.48
C THR A 643 -11.45 -13.65 -9.43
N PHE A 644 -11.92 -12.50 -8.92
CA PHE A 644 -13.02 -12.48 -7.95
C PHE A 644 -14.34 -13.03 -8.52
N ARG A 645 -14.66 -12.73 -9.79
CA ARG A 645 -15.85 -13.28 -10.47
C ARG A 645 -15.79 -14.81 -10.56
N LEU A 646 -14.62 -15.37 -10.90
CA LEU A 646 -14.40 -16.82 -10.92
C LEU A 646 -14.58 -17.43 -9.53
N LEU A 647 -13.98 -16.85 -8.49
CA LEU A 647 -14.13 -17.31 -7.11
C LEU A 647 -15.58 -17.26 -6.62
N ARG A 648 -16.30 -16.18 -6.96
CA ARG A 648 -17.73 -16.05 -6.65
C ARG A 648 -18.56 -17.14 -7.35
N PHE A 649 -18.26 -17.42 -8.61
CA PHE A 649 -18.89 -18.51 -9.35
C PHE A 649 -18.64 -19.85 -8.67
N LEU A 650 -17.39 -20.21 -8.38
CA LEU A 650 -17.00 -21.47 -7.73
C LEU A 650 -17.68 -21.64 -6.36
N ARG A 651 -17.75 -20.57 -5.58
CA ARG A 651 -18.45 -20.54 -4.30
C ARG A 651 -19.96 -20.79 -4.42
N SER A 652 -20.58 -20.30 -5.50
CA SER A 652 -22.03 -20.38 -5.71
C SER A 652 -22.51 -21.72 -6.28
N ARG A 653 -21.59 -22.62 -6.66
CA ARG A 653 -21.94 -23.95 -7.19
C ARG A 653 -22.72 -24.74 -6.13
N ASN A 654 -23.90 -25.21 -6.51
CA ASN A 654 -24.78 -25.99 -5.63
C ASN A 654 -24.21 -27.38 -5.39
N SER A 655 -24.49 -27.96 -4.23
CA SER A 655 -24.18 -29.35 -3.88
C SER A 655 -24.88 -30.39 -4.78
N ALA A 656 -26.00 -30.02 -5.41
CA ALA A 656 -26.67 -30.85 -6.42
C ALA A 656 -25.81 -31.03 -7.70
N ASP A 657 -24.89 -30.08 -7.97
CA ASP A 657 -23.92 -30.25 -9.04
C ASP A 657 -22.76 -31.17 -8.62
N GLY A 658 -22.54 -31.53 -7.35
CA GLY A 658 -21.43 -32.41 -6.86
C GLY A 658 -21.00 -32.14 -5.40
N HIS A 659 -20.20 -33.05 -4.80
CA HIS A 659 -19.72 -32.99 -3.41
C HIS A 659 -18.89 -31.73 -3.10
N ALA A 660 -19.54 -30.66 -2.64
CA ALA A 660 -18.89 -29.48 -2.08
C ALA A 660 -18.30 -29.81 -0.69
N ASN A 661 -17.14 -30.49 -0.67
CA ASN A 661 -16.46 -30.86 0.57
C ASN A 661 -15.93 -29.63 1.32
N TYR A 662 -15.77 -29.77 2.64
CA TYR A 662 -15.26 -28.73 3.53
C TYR A 662 -13.93 -28.14 3.03
N GLY A 663 -12.97 -28.99 2.65
CA GLY A 663 -11.66 -28.54 2.16
C GLY A 663 -11.71 -27.71 0.87
N ILE A 664 -12.66 -27.99 -0.02
CA ILE A 664 -12.87 -27.19 -1.24
C ILE A 664 -13.39 -25.79 -0.86
N GLN A 665 -14.37 -25.72 0.04
CA GLN A 665 -14.90 -24.45 0.52
C GLN A 665 -13.84 -23.64 1.28
N MET A 666 -12.97 -24.32 2.02
CA MET A 666 -11.80 -23.71 2.65
C MET A 666 -10.85 -23.10 1.62
N ALA A 667 -10.50 -23.83 0.56
CA ALA A 667 -9.63 -23.33 -0.50
C ALA A 667 -10.22 -22.09 -1.19
N VAL A 668 -11.53 -22.10 -1.52
CA VAL A 668 -12.21 -20.92 -2.09
C VAL A 668 -12.24 -19.75 -1.09
N SER A 669 -12.52 -20.03 0.19
CA SER A 669 -12.53 -19.00 1.24
C SER A 669 -11.17 -18.34 1.39
N LEU A 670 -10.09 -19.13 1.52
CA LEU A 670 -8.71 -18.63 1.57
C LEU A 670 -8.35 -17.86 0.30
N ALA A 671 -8.70 -18.35 -0.89
CA ALA A 671 -8.43 -17.68 -2.15
C ALA A 671 -9.12 -16.31 -2.24
N ILE A 672 -10.35 -16.16 -1.75
CA ILE A 672 -11.03 -14.85 -1.63
C ILE A 672 -10.31 -13.97 -0.60
N GLY A 673 -9.94 -14.55 0.55
CA GLY A 673 -9.21 -13.85 1.61
C GLY A 673 -7.86 -13.30 1.15
N PHE A 674 -7.08 -14.08 0.40
CA PHE A 674 -5.78 -13.68 -0.15
C PHE A 674 -5.92 -12.60 -1.22
N LEU A 675 -6.95 -12.67 -2.07
CA LEU A 675 -7.20 -11.65 -3.08
C LEU A 675 -7.42 -10.26 -2.45
N PHE A 676 -8.04 -10.21 -1.26
CA PHE A 676 -8.31 -9.00 -0.48
C PHE A 676 -7.53 -8.97 0.84
N LEU A 677 -6.31 -9.50 0.85
CA LEU A 677 -5.49 -9.66 2.06
C LEU A 677 -5.32 -8.33 2.82
N GLY A 678 -5.70 -8.31 4.10
CA GLY A 678 -5.70 -7.11 4.95
C GLY A 678 -6.51 -5.94 4.37
N GLY A 679 -7.60 -6.21 3.66
CA GLY A 679 -8.41 -5.22 2.96
C GLY A 679 -7.71 -4.59 1.75
N GLY A 680 -6.66 -5.22 1.22
CA GLY A 680 -5.81 -4.68 0.15
C GLY A 680 -4.54 -3.97 0.65
N LYS A 681 -4.28 -3.97 1.97
CA LYS A 681 -3.09 -3.36 2.59
C LYS A 681 -1.89 -4.30 2.70
N GLN A 682 -2.13 -5.60 2.55
CA GLN A 682 -1.10 -6.63 2.70
C GLN A 682 -1.00 -7.49 1.45
N THR A 683 0.16 -8.11 1.27
CA THR A 683 0.45 -9.03 0.17
C THR A 683 1.55 -10.00 0.62
N PHE A 684 1.82 -11.06 -0.14
CA PHE A 684 2.83 -12.05 0.23
C PHE A 684 4.23 -11.63 -0.19
N SER A 685 5.26 -12.17 0.47
CA SER A 685 6.63 -12.07 -0.01
C SER A 685 7.23 -13.40 -0.44
N MET A 686 8.29 -13.32 -1.23
CA MET A 686 9.05 -14.38 -1.86
C MET A 686 10.32 -14.71 -1.07
N SER A 687 10.46 -14.26 0.18
CA SER A 687 11.58 -14.66 1.05
C SER A 687 11.56 -16.18 1.28
N ASN A 688 12.71 -16.81 1.54
CA ASN A 688 12.77 -18.26 1.77
C ASN A 688 11.82 -18.68 2.91
N SER A 689 11.80 -17.85 3.94
CA SER A 689 10.97 -17.94 5.14
C SER A 689 9.47 -17.82 4.85
N SER A 690 9.10 -16.91 3.94
CA SER A 690 7.73 -16.69 3.49
C SER A 690 7.24 -17.83 2.59
N ILE A 691 8.07 -18.29 1.65
CA ILE A 691 7.75 -19.41 0.77
C ILE A 691 7.56 -20.71 1.57
N ALA A 692 8.40 -20.97 2.58
CA ALA A 692 8.21 -22.11 3.46
C ALA A 692 6.86 -22.05 4.21
N SER A 693 6.52 -20.86 4.74
CA SER A 693 5.25 -20.65 5.44
C SER A 693 4.04 -20.81 4.52
N LEU A 694 4.13 -20.31 3.28
CA LEU A 694 3.12 -20.51 2.24
C LEU A 694 3.00 -21.97 1.85
N LEU A 695 4.09 -22.70 1.65
CA LEU A 695 4.04 -24.13 1.33
C LEU A 695 3.33 -24.93 2.43
N ILE A 696 3.61 -24.61 3.70
CA ILE A 696 2.92 -25.22 4.85
C ILE A 696 1.42 -24.89 4.79
N THR A 697 1.05 -23.63 4.59
CA THR A 697 -0.37 -23.23 4.53
C THR A 697 -1.11 -23.78 3.32
N LEU A 698 -0.43 -23.90 2.18
CA LEU A 698 -1.01 -24.30 0.89
C LEU A 698 -0.84 -25.79 0.61
N TYR A 699 -0.47 -26.59 1.63
CA TYR A 699 -0.24 -28.01 1.46
C TYR A 699 -1.38 -28.67 0.65
N PRO A 700 -1.08 -29.34 -0.49
CA PRO A 700 -2.09 -29.70 -1.48
C PRO A 700 -3.22 -30.63 -1.02
N ARG A 701 -3.03 -31.37 0.09
CA ARG A 701 -4.06 -32.25 0.65
C ARG A 701 -5.07 -31.45 1.47
N LEU A 702 -6.29 -31.32 0.97
CA LEU A 702 -7.38 -30.60 1.63
C LEU A 702 -8.18 -31.55 2.55
N PRO A 703 -8.68 -31.06 3.70
CA PRO A 703 -9.47 -31.85 4.65
C PRO A 703 -10.84 -32.22 4.08
N THR A 704 -11.28 -33.44 4.36
CA THR A 704 -12.60 -33.94 3.93
C THR A 704 -13.74 -33.35 4.77
N GLY A 705 -13.51 -33.16 6.07
CA GLY A 705 -14.45 -32.56 7.02
C GLY A 705 -13.78 -31.58 8.00
N PRO A 706 -14.58 -30.86 8.82
CA PRO A 706 -14.07 -29.82 9.72
C PRO A 706 -13.12 -30.31 10.81
N ASN A 707 -13.19 -31.57 11.23
CA ASN A 707 -12.27 -32.15 12.22
C ASN A 707 -11.20 -33.07 11.61
N ASP A 708 -11.13 -33.15 10.28
CA ASP A 708 -10.14 -33.96 9.60
C ASP A 708 -8.75 -33.30 9.68
N ASN A 709 -7.86 -33.92 10.45
CA ASN A 709 -6.45 -33.52 10.61
C ASN A 709 -5.50 -34.63 10.14
N ARG A 710 -6.00 -35.63 9.40
CA ARG A 710 -5.30 -36.88 9.09
C ARG A 710 -3.95 -36.67 8.38
N CYS A 711 -3.97 -35.83 7.34
CA CYS A 711 -2.81 -35.59 6.46
C CYS A 711 -2.10 -34.26 6.78
N HIS A 712 -2.78 -33.33 7.46
CA HIS A 712 -2.30 -31.99 7.72
C HIS A 712 -3.12 -31.33 8.83
N LEU A 713 -2.44 -30.81 9.85
CA LEU A 713 -3.10 -30.12 10.95
C LEU A 713 -3.71 -28.79 10.48
N GLN A 714 -4.99 -28.57 10.73
CA GLN A 714 -5.70 -27.38 10.23
C GLN A 714 -5.18 -26.05 10.80
N ALA A 715 -4.59 -26.04 12.00
CA ALA A 715 -3.97 -24.84 12.58
C ALA A 715 -2.89 -24.24 11.67
N PHE A 716 -2.18 -25.08 10.90
CA PHE A 716 -1.11 -24.65 10.00
C PHE A 716 -1.61 -23.81 8.82
N ARG A 717 -2.91 -23.87 8.51
CA ARG A 717 -3.53 -23.03 7.47
C ARG A 717 -3.53 -21.54 7.79
N HIS A 718 -3.19 -21.14 9.02
CA HIS A 718 -3.01 -19.74 9.41
C HIS A 718 -1.56 -19.24 9.33
N LEU A 719 -0.60 -20.11 8.99
CA LEU A 719 0.81 -19.73 8.91
C LEU A 719 1.13 -18.79 7.73
N TYR A 720 0.21 -18.57 6.79
CA TYR A 720 0.35 -17.56 5.73
C TYR A 720 0.63 -16.17 6.30
N VAL A 721 0.20 -15.88 7.53
CA VAL A 721 0.46 -14.62 8.23
C VAL A 721 1.96 -14.35 8.36
N LEU A 722 2.78 -15.39 8.50
CA LEU A 722 4.25 -15.26 8.55
C LEU A 722 4.87 -14.90 7.20
N ALA A 723 4.11 -15.03 6.12
CA ALA A 723 4.52 -14.69 4.76
C ALA A 723 3.96 -13.33 4.29
N THR A 724 3.14 -12.65 5.11
CA THR A 724 2.54 -11.38 4.71
C THR A 724 3.45 -10.19 4.99
N GLU A 725 3.43 -9.22 4.09
CA GLU A 725 4.12 -7.95 4.22
C GLU A 725 3.17 -6.80 3.87
N ALA A 726 3.26 -5.71 4.63
CA ALA A 726 2.46 -4.50 4.43
C ALA A 726 3.07 -3.61 3.32
N ARG A 727 3.05 -4.03 2.05
CA ARG A 727 3.64 -3.26 0.93
C ARG A 727 2.74 -2.14 0.39
N TRP A 728 1.69 -1.77 1.12
CA TRP A 728 0.76 -0.73 0.68
C TRP A 728 1.33 0.67 0.82
N ILE A 729 1.00 1.54 -0.13
CA ILE A 729 1.33 2.95 -0.10
C ILE A 729 0.08 3.78 -0.35
N GLN A 730 -0.11 4.79 0.48
CA GLN A 730 -1.17 5.78 0.38
C GLN A 730 -0.57 7.16 0.36
N THR A 731 -1.09 8.01 -0.50
CA THR A 731 -0.71 9.42 -0.52
C THR A 731 -1.69 10.24 0.30
N VAL A 732 -1.15 11.14 1.10
CA VAL A 732 -1.91 12.10 1.90
C VAL A 732 -1.51 13.49 1.44
N ASP A 733 -2.51 14.31 1.12
CA ASP A 733 -2.27 15.70 0.77
C ASP A 733 -1.92 16.48 2.05
N VAL A 734 -0.82 17.24 2.00
CA VAL A 734 -0.30 17.95 3.16
C VAL A 734 -1.24 19.04 3.64
N ASP A 735 -1.89 19.74 2.72
CA ASP A 735 -2.71 20.90 3.07
C ASP A 735 -4.05 20.47 3.69
N SER A 736 -4.67 19.39 3.17
CA SER A 736 -5.94 18.88 3.68
C SER A 736 -5.81 17.83 4.78
N GLY A 737 -4.66 17.16 4.89
CA GLY A 737 -4.47 16.00 5.75
C GLY A 737 -5.28 14.76 5.32
N LEU A 738 -5.95 14.81 4.17
CA LEU A 738 -6.80 13.74 3.67
C LEU A 738 -6.06 12.82 2.70
N PRO A 739 -6.41 11.53 2.65
CA PRO A 739 -5.85 10.64 1.67
C PRO A 739 -6.40 10.94 0.27
N VAL A 740 -5.51 10.92 -0.73
CA VAL A 740 -5.81 11.33 -2.11
C VAL A 740 -5.21 10.36 -3.13
N TYR A 741 -5.77 10.32 -4.34
CA TYR A 741 -5.14 9.62 -5.47
C TYR A 741 -3.96 10.42 -6.02
N ALA A 742 -2.86 9.74 -6.32
CA ALA A 742 -1.73 10.28 -7.05
C ALA A 742 -1.08 9.21 -7.95
N PRO A 743 -0.67 9.55 -9.18
CA PRO A 743 0.12 8.64 -10.00
C PRO A 743 1.54 8.50 -9.42
N LEU A 744 2.02 7.27 -9.30
CA LEU A 744 3.39 6.93 -8.97
C LEU A 744 4.03 6.19 -10.14
N GLU A 745 5.23 6.60 -10.52
CA GLU A 745 6.11 5.82 -11.38
C GLU A 745 7.01 4.95 -10.49
N VAL A 746 6.95 3.64 -10.70
CA VAL A 746 7.70 2.64 -9.98
C VAL A 746 8.70 2.01 -10.93
N THR A 747 9.97 1.96 -10.52
CA THR A 747 11.06 1.38 -11.33
C THR A 747 11.63 0.16 -10.63
N ILE A 748 11.67 -0.95 -11.35
CA ILE A 748 12.21 -2.24 -10.90
C ILE A 748 13.64 -2.37 -11.41
N LYS A 749 14.54 -2.91 -10.58
CA LYS A 749 15.93 -3.17 -10.96
C LYS A 749 16.00 -4.19 -12.10
N GLU A 750 17.04 -4.08 -12.90
CA GLU A 750 17.41 -5.14 -13.85
C GLU A 750 17.75 -6.44 -13.10
N THR A 751 17.24 -7.55 -13.62
CA THR A 751 17.50 -8.90 -13.15
C THR A 751 18.03 -9.75 -14.31
N GLU A 752 18.54 -10.95 -14.04
CA GLU A 752 19.07 -11.85 -15.09
C GLU A 752 18.05 -12.17 -16.19
N HIS A 753 16.75 -12.11 -15.88
CA HIS A 753 15.66 -12.44 -16.80
C HIS A 753 14.91 -11.22 -17.35
N TYR A 754 14.99 -10.06 -16.69
CA TYR A 754 14.19 -8.89 -17.04
C TYR A 754 15.04 -7.63 -17.02
N ALA A 755 14.96 -6.85 -18.10
CA ALA A 755 15.55 -5.51 -18.17
C ALA A 755 14.92 -4.56 -17.14
N GLU A 756 15.59 -3.44 -16.86
CA GLU A 756 15.03 -2.36 -16.04
C GLU A 756 13.71 -1.87 -16.66
N THR A 757 12.63 -1.94 -15.88
CA THR A 757 11.28 -1.57 -16.32
C THR A 757 10.68 -0.52 -15.39
N SER A 758 9.98 0.45 -15.99
CA SER A 758 9.20 1.45 -15.27
C SER A 758 7.72 1.32 -15.64
N PHE A 759 6.86 1.40 -14.64
CA PHE A 759 5.41 1.38 -14.83
C PHE A 759 4.74 2.40 -13.90
N CYS A 760 3.55 2.85 -14.30
CA CYS A 760 2.79 3.85 -13.57
C CYS A 760 1.58 3.21 -12.86
N GLU A 761 1.48 3.42 -11.56
CA GLU A 761 0.37 2.99 -10.72
C GLU A 761 -0.31 4.20 -10.09
N VAL A 762 -1.57 4.05 -9.64
CA VAL A 762 -2.29 5.12 -8.93
C VAL A 762 -2.50 4.72 -7.48
N THR A 763 -2.10 5.56 -6.55
CA THR A 763 -2.28 5.33 -5.11
C THR A 763 -3.75 5.46 -4.69
N PRO A 764 -4.22 4.71 -3.68
CA PRO A 764 -3.51 3.69 -2.91
C PRO A 764 -3.20 2.43 -3.73
N CYS A 765 -1.95 1.97 -3.68
CA CYS A 765 -1.50 0.79 -4.42
C CYS A 765 -0.53 -0.06 -3.58
N ILE A 766 -0.16 -1.23 -4.08
CA ILE A 766 0.80 -2.14 -3.44
C ILE A 766 2.10 -2.09 -4.23
N LEU A 767 3.21 -1.88 -3.54
CA LEU A 767 4.53 -1.81 -4.14
C LEU A 767 5.16 -3.20 -4.31
N PRO A 768 6.07 -3.38 -5.29
CA PRO A 768 6.87 -4.60 -5.43
C PRO A 768 7.78 -4.83 -4.21
N GLU A 769 8.46 -5.97 -4.18
CA GLU A 769 9.38 -6.28 -3.08
C GLU A 769 10.55 -5.31 -2.99
N ARG A 770 11.07 -5.13 -1.77
CA ARG A 770 12.18 -4.21 -1.51
C ARG A 770 13.46 -4.61 -2.24
N ALA A 771 13.68 -5.91 -2.39
CA ALA A 771 14.80 -6.48 -3.11
C ALA A 771 14.77 -6.15 -4.62
N ALA A 772 13.59 -5.88 -5.20
CA ALA A 772 13.41 -5.60 -6.61
C ALA A 772 13.24 -4.10 -6.92
N LEU A 773 12.80 -3.30 -5.94
CA LEU A 773 12.46 -1.89 -6.13
C LEU A 773 13.71 -0.98 -6.15
N LYS A 774 13.87 -0.18 -7.21
CA LYS A 774 15.00 0.76 -7.39
C LYS A 774 14.63 2.21 -7.06
N ARG A 775 13.53 2.71 -7.61
CA ARG A 775 13.08 4.11 -7.42
C ARG A 775 11.56 4.21 -7.51
N VAL A 776 11.00 5.07 -6.65
CA VAL A 776 9.59 5.48 -6.68
C VAL A 776 9.53 6.99 -6.90
N ARG A 777 8.70 7.44 -7.83
CA ARG A 777 8.51 8.85 -8.15
C ARG A 777 7.03 9.23 -8.15
N VAL A 778 6.68 10.31 -7.46
CA VAL A 778 5.36 10.94 -7.62
C VAL A 778 5.32 11.62 -8.98
N CYS A 779 4.42 11.14 -9.84
CA CYS A 779 4.24 11.61 -11.19
C CYS A 779 2.90 12.34 -11.33
N GLY A 780 2.82 13.22 -12.33
CA GLY A 780 1.59 13.94 -12.66
C GLY A 780 1.72 15.45 -12.57
N PRO A 781 0.89 16.20 -13.32
CA PRO A 781 0.98 17.65 -13.38
C PRO A 781 0.44 18.34 -12.12
N ARG A 782 -0.34 17.64 -11.28
CA ARG A 782 -1.13 18.22 -10.19
C ARG A 782 -0.46 18.25 -8.83
N TYR A 783 0.50 17.37 -8.62
CA TYR A 783 1.27 17.31 -7.38
C TYR A 783 2.73 17.63 -7.68
N TRP A 784 3.45 18.10 -6.67
CA TRP A 784 4.88 18.31 -6.80
C TRP A 784 5.61 16.96 -6.90
N PRO A 785 6.57 16.82 -7.83
CA PRO A 785 7.31 15.57 -7.97
C PRO A 785 8.21 15.37 -6.74
N GLN A 786 8.25 14.12 -6.30
CA GLN A 786 9.14 13.65 -5.25
C GLN A 786 9.77 12.35 -5.77
N VAL A 787 11.10 12.27 -5.72
CA VAL A 787 11.87 11.09 -6.15
C VAL A 787 12.47 10.45 -4.91
N MET A 788 12.21 9.16 -4.74
CA MET A 788 12.77 8.34 -3.68
C MET A 788 13.60 7.24 -4.32
N GLU A 789 14.92 7.34 -4.18
CA GLU A 789 15.84 6.28 -4.59
C GLU A 789 16.08 5.33 -3.42
N LEU A 790 16.01 4.04 -3.71
CA LEU A 790 16.14 2.99 -2.72
C LEU A 790 17.28 2.09 -3.15
N VAL A 791 18.15 1.75 -2.19
CA VAL A 791 19.11 0.67 -2.39
C VAL A 791 18.32 -0.64 -2.27
N PRO A 792 18.35 -1.51 -3.30
CA PRO A 792 17.72 -2.81 -3.23
C PRO A 792 18.43 -3.66 -2.16
N GLU A 793 17.70 -4.01 -1.10
CA GLU A 793 18.19 -4.85 -0.01
C GLU A 793 17.21 -6.00 0.22
N ASP A 794 17.73 -7.18 0.54
CA ASP A 794 16.96 -8.33 1.04
C ASP A 794 16.57 -8.12 2.51
N LYS A 795 15.78 -7.06 2.74
CA LYS A 795 15.18 -6.78 4.04
C LYS A 795 13.68 -6.62 3.87
N PRO A 796 12.89 -7.06 4.88
CA PRO A 796 11.46 -6.80 4.87
C PRO A 796 11.22 -5.28 4.84
N TRP A 797 10.12 -4.87 4.21
CA TRP A 797 9.71 -3.45 4.16
C TRP A 797 9.63 -2.80 5.53
N TRP A 798 9.39 -3.61 6.56
CA TRP A 798 9.09 -3.21 7.92
C TRP A 798 9.94 -4.00 8.90
N SER A 799 10.81 -3.31 9.63
CA SER A 799 11.49 -3.85 10.80
C SER A 799 11.21 -2.92 11.97
N PHE A 800 10.72 -3.48 13.08
CA PHE A 800 10.49 -2.71 14.30
C PHE A 800 11.78 -1.98 14.71
N GLY A 801 11.76 -0.64 14.65
CA GLY A 801 12.88 0.20 15.04
C GLY A 801 13.73 0.75 13.88
N ASP A 802 13.48 0.35 12.63
CA ASP A 802 14.13 0.98 11.48
C ASP A 802 13.48 2.34 11.19
N LYS A 803 13.98 3.36 11.88
CA LYS A 803 13.49 4.74 11.75
C LYS A 803 13.92 5.40 10.44
N ASN A 804 14.71 4.74 9.58
CA ASN A 804 15.31 5.39 8.41
C ASN A 804 14.59 5.09 7.09
N ASN A 805 13.56 4.24 7.08
CA ASN A 805 12.81 3.93 5.85
C ASN A 805 11.73 5.01 5.59
N PRO A 806 11.72 5.67 4.41
CA PRO A 806 10.72 6.70 4.08
C PRO A 806 9.27 6.21 4.07
N PHE A 807 9.05 4.89 4.04
CA PHE A 807 7.73 4.28 3.97
C PHE A 807 7.25 3.71 5.30
N ASN A 808 7.88 4.03 6.43
CA ASN A 808 7.62 3.41 7.75
C ASN A 808 6.24 3.75 8.38
N SER A 809 5.30 4.32 7.62
CA SER A 809 3.88 4.46 7.97
C SER A 809 2.93 3.99 6.85
N GLY A 810 3.46 3.63 5.67
CA GLY A 810 2.66 3.35 4.47
C GLY A 810 2.07 4.63 3.87
N VAL A 811 2.42 5.80 4.42
CA VAL A 811 1.88 7.10 4.04
C VAL A 811 2.98 7.95 3.42
N LEU A 812 2.72 8.44 2.21
CA LEU A 812 3.53 9.38 1.48
C LEU A 812 2.83 10.75 1.47
N TYR A 813 3.44 11.73 2.12
CA TYR A 813 2.93 13.10 2.10
C TYR A 813 3.26 13.75 0.76
N ILE A 814 2.25 14.27 0.07
CA ILE A 814 2.40 14.96 -1.21
C ILE A 814 1.77 16.34 -1.12
N LYS A 815 2.33 17.31 -1.85
CA LYS A 815 1.79 18.65 -1.91
C LYS A 815 1.12 18.90 -3.26
N ARG A 816 -0.15 19.31 -3.22
CA ARG A 816 -0.89 19.73 -4.41
C ARG A 816 -0.34 21.05 -4.96
N LYS A 817 -0.29 21.18 -6.28
CA LYS A 817 0.03 22.43 -6.96
C LYS A 817 -1.19 23.35 -6.94
N VAL A 818 -0.97 24.63 -6.68
CA VAL A 818 -2.05 25.62 -6.72
C VAL A 818 -2.57 25.72 -8.17
N GLY A 819 -3.89 25.74 -8.34
CA GLY A 819 -4.54 25.74 -9.65
C GLY A 819 -4.92 24.36 -10.19
N ALA A 820 -4.59 23.28 -9.47
CA ALA A 820 -4.99 21.92 -9.83
C ALA A 820 -5.99 21.35 -8.80
N CYS A 821 -7.09 20.76 -9.27
CA CYS A 821 -8.02 20.02 -8.42
C CYS A 821 -7.47 18.63 -8.05
N SER A 822 -8.01 18.05 -6.98
CA SER A 822 -7.72 16.64 -6.66
C SER A 822 -8.22 15.73 -7.79
N TYR A 823 -7.68 14.50 -7.88
CA TYR A 823 -8.17 13.52 -8.85
C TYR A 823 -9.57 12.98 -8.52
N VAL A 824 -10.06 13.19 -7.30
CA VAL A 824 -11.43 12.85 -6.91
C VAL A 824 -12.40 13.84 -7.55
N ASP A 825 -12.09 15.14 -7.42
CA ASP A 825 -12.97 16.23 -7.89
C ASP A 825 -12.91 16.40 -9.42
N ASP A 826 -11.73 16.19 -10.01
CA ASP A 826 -11.55 16.22 -11.46
C ASP A 826 -10.72 14.99 -11.88
N PRO A 827 -11.30 13.87 -12.34
CA PRO A 827 -10.51 12.72 -12.76
C PRO A 827 -9.74 12.94 -14.07
N ILE A 828 -10.22 13.84 -14.94
CA ILE A 828 -9.69 14.00 -16.32
C ILE A 828 -8.61 15.09 -16.37
N GLY A 829 -8.64 16.07 -15.47
CA GLY A 829 -7.62 17.11 -15.38
C GLY A 829 -7.79 18.18 -16.44
N ARG A 830 -9.03 18.60 -16.67
CA ARG A 830 -9.31 19.61 -17.69
C ARG A 830 -8.92 20.98 -17.13
N GLN A 831 -7.72 21.45 -17.47
CA GLN A 831 -7.26 22.82 -17.17
C GLN A 831 -8.24 23.90 -17.66
N SER A 832 -9.09 23.57 -18.64
CA SER A 832 -10.19 24.41 -19.09
C SER A 832 -11.24 24.71 -18.01
N LEU A 833 -11.31 23.95 -16.91
CA LEU A 833 -12.29 24.20 -15.85
C LEU A 833 -11.99 25.49 -15.11
N LEU A 834 -10.73 25.73 -14.74
CA LEU A 834 -10.31 26.98 -14.12
C LEU A 834 -10.53 28.17 -15.08
N SER A 835 -10.11 28.04 -16.35
CA SER A 835 -10.29 29.13 -17.32
C SER A 835 -11.76 29.40 -17.64
N ARG A 836 -12.60 28.37 -17.80
CA ARG A 836 -14.05 28.53 -18.01
C ARG A 836 -14.75 29.12 -16.79
N ALA A 837 -14.39 28.67 -15.58
CA ALA A 837 -14.95 29.20 -14.34
C ALA A 837 -14.62 30.68 -14.20
N MET A 838 -13.36 31.05 -14.42
CA MET A 838 -12.90 32.43 -14.32
C MET A 838 -13.46 33.30 -15.44
N HIS A 839 -13.53 32.82 -16.69
CA HIS A 839 -14.21 33.54 -17.77
C HIS A 839 -15.70 33.78 -17.48
N LYS A 840 -16.39 32.85 -16.81
CA LYS A 840 -17.78 33.05 -16.39
C LYS A 840 -17.90 34.13 -15.32
N VAL A 841 -16.95 34.19 -14.37
CA VAL A 841 -16.88 35.24 -13.34
C VAL A 841 -16.56 36.61 -13.97
N PHE A 842 -15.58 36.70 -14.87
CA PHE A 842 -15.27 37.92 -15.62
C PHE A 842 -16.46 38.38 -16.49
N GLY A 843 -17.14 37.44 -17.15
CA GLY A 843 -18.31 37.73 -18.00
C GLY A 843 -19.53 38.26 -17.23
N LEU A 844 -19.77 37.76 -16.02
CA LEU A 844 -20.86 38.21 -15.15
C LEU A 844 -20.66 39.66 -14.62
N MET A 845 -19.41 40.14 -14.55
CA MET A 845 -19.10 41.50 -14.11
C MET A 845 -19.09 42.52 -15.25
N SER A 846 -18.70 42.11 -16.47
CA SER A 846 -18.71 43.00 -17.65
C SER A 846 -20.14 43.35 -18.14
N THR A 847 -21.14 42.53 -17.83
CA THR A 847 -22.54 42.76 -18.23
C THR A 847 -23.43 43.20 -17.07
N LYS A 848 -23.30 44.45 -16.60
CA LYS A 848 -24.37 45.13 -15.85
C LYS A 848 -24.57 46.56 -16.35
N PRO A 849 -25.53 46.84 -17.25
CA PRO A 849 -26.31 48.07 -17.20
C PRO A 849 -27.52 47.87 -16.29
N CYS A 850 -27.89 48.93 -15.56
CA CYS A 850 -28.96 49.03 -14.58
C CYS A 850 -30.24 48.22 -14.86
N ASN A 851 -30.64 47.38 -13.89
CA ASN A 851 -32.03 47.32 -13.37
C ASN A 851 -32.10 46.47 -12.10
N PRO A 852 -32.56 47.00 -10.94
CA PRO A 852 -32.78 46.24 -9.73
C PRO A 852 -34.24 45.78 -9.68
N CYS A 853 -34.61 44.73 -10.40
CA CYS A 853 -35.90 44.07 -10.15
C CYS A 853 -35.89 42.64 -10.66
N GLY A 854 -35.97 41.69 -9.74
CA GLY A 854 -36.13 40.26 -10.06
C GLY A 854 -35.46 39.36 -9.04
N LYS A 855 -36.21 38.96 -8.00
CA LYS A 855 -35.85 37.81 -7.17
C LYS A 855 -35.86 36.56 -8.06
N SER A 856 -34.70 36.06 -8.43
CA SER A 856 -34.53 34.67 -8.90
C SER A 856 -33.47 34.02 -8.04
N GLY A 857 -33.84 32.92 -7.38
CA GLY A 857 -33.00 32.16 -6.46
C GLY A 857 -32.05 31.21 -7.18
N SER A 858 -30.98 30.88 -6.45
CA SER A 858 -30.02 29.77 -6.58
C SER A 858 -29.35 29.55 -7.94
N ASP A 859 -28.09 30.01 -8.05
CA ASP A 859 -26.94 29.29 -8.66
C ASP A 859 -25.79 30.24 -9.09
N SER A 860 -25.56 31.36 -8.38
CA SER A 860 -24.29 32.08 -8.50
C SER A 860 -23.27 31.44 -7.54
N VAL A 861 -22.48 30.49 -8.04
CA VAL A 861 -21.31 29.98 -7.31
C VAL A 861 -20.42 31.17 -6.97
N SER A 862 -20.18 31.41 -5.69
CA SER A 862 -19.37 32.52 -5.23
C SER A 862 -17.89 32.29 -5.56
N VAL A 863 -17.13 33.36 -5.79
CA VAL A 863 -15.73 33.29 -6.27
C VAL A 863 -14.84 32.54 -5.28
N ASP A 864 -15.11 32.66 -3.98
CA ASP A 864 -14.43 31.95 -2.91
C ASP A 864 -14.66 30.43 -2.94
N GLN A 865 -15.89 29.99 -3.24
CA GLN A 865 -16.21 28.56 -3.43
C GLN A 865 -15.50 27.98 -4.65
N LEU A 866 -15.25 28.79 -5.69
CA LEU A 866 -14.42 28.36 -6.82
C LEU A 866 -12.95 28.27 -6.41
N VAL A 867 -12.41 29.28 -5.74
CA VAL A 867 -10.99 29.32 -5.34
C VAL A 867 -10.66 28.19 -4.37
N SER A 868 -11.56 27.85 -3.45
CA SER A 868 -11.38 26.74 -2.51
C SER A 868 -11.28 25.36 -3.19
N THR A 869 -11.83 25.20 -4.40
CA THR A 869 -11.65 23.95 -5.19
C THR A 869 -10.27 23.83 -5.83
N PHE A 870 -9.67 24.95 -6.24
CA PHE A 870 -8.38 24.99 -6.96
C PHE A 870 -7.18 25.32 -6.06
N SER A 871 -7.41 25.82 -4.85
CA SER A 871 -6.38 26.21 -3.90
C SER A 871 -6.80 25.85 -2.48
N SER A 872 -5.88 25.24 -1.74
CA SER A 872 -5.97 25.01 -0.30
C SER A 872 -5.31 26.14 0.50
N ASP A 873 -4.69 27.12 -0.15
CA ASP A 873 -4.02 28.24 0.51
C ASP A 873 -5.04 29.17 1.18
N PRO A 874 -5.04 29.30 2.52
CA PRO A 874 -5.96 30.16 3.25
C PRO A 874 -5.88 31.63 2.82
N SER A 875 -4.68 32.09 2.41
CA SER A 875 -4.48 33.47 2.00
C SER A 875 -5.23 33.80 0.71
N LEU A 876 -5.24 32.88 -0.26
CA LEU A 876 -5.97 33.04 -1.52
C LEU A 876 -7.48 32.94 -1.33
N ILE A 877 -7.94 32.04 -0.45
CA ILE A 877 -9.36 31.90 -0.14
C ILE A 877 -9.86 33.16 0.59
N ALA A 878 -9.14 33.63 1.59
CA ALA A 878 -9.48 34.85 2.31
C ALA A 878 -9.45 36.08 1.39
N PHE A 879 -8.47 36.17 0.48
CA PHE A 879 -8.40 37.23 -0.52
C PHE A 879 -9.59 37.20 -1.48
N ALA A 880 -10.03 36.02 -1.92
CA ALA A 880 -11.21 35.88 -2.75
C ALA A 880 -12.50 36.30 -2.02
N GLN A 881 -12.63 35.94 -0.74
CA GLN A 881 -13.78 36.33 0.09
C GLN A 881 -13.85 37.83 0.35
N LEU A 882 -12.72 38.45 0.66
CA LEU A 882 -12.68 39.86 1.08
C LEU A 882 -12.57 40.83 -0.10
N CYS A 883 -11.68 40.56 -1.05
CA CYS A 883 -11.35 41.52 -2.11
C CYS A 883 -12.12 41.29 -3.41
N CYS A 884 -12.69 40.10 -3.61
CA CYS A 884 -13.36 39.74 -4.87
C CYS A 884 -14.89 39.62 -4.73
N ASP A 885 -15.47 39.65 -3.52
CA ASP A 885 -16.91 39.55 -3.33
C ASP A 885 -17.62 40.88 -3.69
N PRO A 886 -18.58 40.88 -4.65
CA PRO A 886 -19.35 42.06 -4.99
C PRO A 886 -20.20 42.63 -3.84
N SER A 887 -20.40 41.89 -2.75
CA SER A 887 -21.16 42.35 -1.59
C SER A 887 -20.44 43.44 -0.77
N TRP A 888 -19.10 43.50 -0.85
CA TRP A 888 -18.27 44.37 -0.02
C TRP A 888 -18.13 45.81 -0.55
N ASN A 889 -18.42 46.07 -1.83
CA ASN A 889 -18.15 47.38 -2.45
C ASN A 889 -19.39 48.27 -2.69
N SER A 890 -19.41 49.38 -1.95
CA SER A 890 -20.21 50.58 -2.22
C SER A 890 -19.68 51.35 -3.44
N ARG A 891 -20.08 50.94 -4.65
CA ARG A 891 -20.10 51.73 -5.91
C ARG A 891 -18.83 52.45 -6.41
N SER A 892 -17.68 52.48 -5.72
CA SER A 892 -16.53 53.35 -6.08
C SER A 892 -15.27 52.66 -6.60
N ASP A 893 -15.05 51.36 -6.36
CA ASP A 893 -13.79 50.66 -6.73
C ASP A 893 -14.01 49.41 -7.61
N ALA A 894 -14.72 49.56 -8.73
CA ALA A 894 -14.89 48.48 -9.71
C ALA A 894 -13.54 48.06 -10.36
N ASP A 895 -12.67 49.03 -10.64
CA ASP A 895 -11.36 48.82 -11.27
C ASP A 895 -10.41 48.02 -10.36
N PHE A 896 -10.46 48.25 -9.05
CA PHE A 896 -9.67 47.50 -8.08
C PHE A 896 -10.15 46.05 -7.96
N GLN A 897 -11.46 45.83 -8.02
CA GLN A 897 -12.04 44.48 -7.97
C GLN A 897 -11.66 43.67 -9.23
N GLU A 898 -11.72 44.28 -10.42
CA GLU A 898 -11.28 43.65 -11.67
C GLU A 898 -9.78 43.30 -11.63
N PHE A 899 -8.95 44.22 -11.12
CA PHE A 899 -7.53 43.96 -10.87
C PHE A 899 -7.32 42.78 -9.92
N CYS A 900 -8.01 42.76 -8.77
CA CYS A 900 -7.90 41.67 -7.78
C CYS A 900 -8.25 40.31 -8.40
N LEU A 901 -9.29 40.23 -9.23
CA LEU A 901 -9.68 39.01 -9.95
C LEU A 901 -8.62 38.56 -10.96
N GLN A 902 -8.02 39.49 -11.71
CA GLN A 902 -6.97 39.18 -12.70
C GLN A 902 -5.68 38.68 -12.01
N VAL A 903 -5.28 39.31 -10.92
CA VAL A 903 -4.12 38.87 -10.12
C VAL A 903 -4.38 37.52 -9.49
N LEU A 904 -5.57 37.31 -8.92
CA LEU A 904 -5.97 36.03 -8.36
C LEU A 904 -5.91 34.90 -9.40
N TYR A 905 -6.45 35.14 -10.59
CA TYR A 905 -6.37 34.19 -11.70
C TYR A 905 -4.92 33.86 -12.09
N GLU A 906 -4.04 34.85 -12.16
CA GLU A 906 -2.64 34.63 -12.47
C GLU A 906 -1.92 33.84 -11.37
N CYS A 907 -2.08 34.23 -10.10
CA CYS A 907 -1.48 33.56 -8.96
C CYS A 907 -1.90 32.09 -8.87
N ILE A 908 -3.16 31.79 -9.17
CA ILE A 908 -3.68 30.41 -9.20
C ILE A 908 -3.17 29.65 -10.42
N SER A 909 -3.28 30.22 -11.62
CA SER A 909 -2.91 29.52 -12.87
C SER A 909 -1.43 29.22 -13.00
N LYS A 910 -0.55 30.06 -12.42
CA LYS A 910 0.90 29.89 -12.45
C LYS A 910 1.49 29.21 -11.21
N ASP A 911 0.68 28.83 -10.22
CA ASP A 911 1.11 28.29 -8.91
C ASP A 911 2.08 29.23 -8.15
N ARG A 912 1.71 30.51 -8.07
CA ARG A 912 2.53 31.57 -7.46
C ARG A 912 1.72 32.42 -6.44
N PRO A 913 1.24 31.82 -5.34
CA PRO A 913 0.49 32.57 -4.30
C PRO A 913 1.34 33.68 -3.67
N ALA A 914 2.64 33.43 -3.47
CA ALA A 914 3.56 34.41 -2.90
C ALA A 914 3.69 35.70 -3.74
N LEU A 915 3.29 35.72 -5.01
CA LEU A 915 3.33 36.96 -5.79
C LEU A 915 2.15 37.89 -5.52
N LEU A 916 1.07 37.42 -4.89
CA LEU A 916 -0.12 38.23 -4.60
C LEU A 916 0.24 39.53 -3.86
N GLN A 917 1.07 39.43 -2.81
CA GLN A 917 1.55 40.60 -2.07
C GLN A 917 2.40 41.54 -2.93
N VAL A 918 3.20 41.02 -3.87
CA VAL A 918 4.00 41.86 -4.78
C VAL A 918 3.07 42.65 -5.70
N TYR A 919 2.08 42.00 -6.30
CA TYR A 919 1.07 42.67 -7.13
C TYR A 919 0.31 43.75 -6.36
N LEU A 920 -0.18 43.43 -5.16
CA LEU A 920 -0.87 44.39 -4.31
C LEU A 920 0.04 45.55 -3.91
N SER A 921 1.28 45.29 -3.51
CA SER A 921 2.24 46.35 -3.14
C SER A 921 2.57 47.28 -4.31
N LEU A 922 2.68 46.75 -5.53
CA LEU A 922 2.94 47.56 -6.72
C LEU A 922 1.71 48.38 -7.11
N TYR A 923 0.51 47.82 -6.96
CA TYR A 923 -0.73 48.54 -7.21
C TYR A 923 -0.96 49.65 -6.18
N THR A 924 -0.82 49.35 -4.89
CA THR A 924 -1.04 50.33 -3.81
C THR A 924 0.03 51.41 -3.79
N THR A 925 1.29 51.11 -4.10
CA THR A 925 2.33 52.15 -4.26
C THR A 925 1.95 53.13 -5.34
N ILE A 926 1.51 52.67 -6.51
CA ILE A 926 1.09 53.56 -7.60
C ILE A 926 -0.22 54.28 -7.28
N GLY A 927 -1.22 53.60 -6.70
CA GLY A 927 -2.45 54.25 -6.22
C GLY A 927 -2.15 55.38 -5.23
N SER A 928 -1.25 55.14 -4.27
CA SER A 928 -0.83 56.16 -3.31
C SER A 928 -0.06 57.31 -3.95
N MET A 929 0.73 57.06 -5.01
CA MET A 929 1.38 58.11 -5.79
C MET A 929 0.37 58.95 -6.56
N VAL A 930 -0.66 58.31 -7.15
CA VAL A 930 -1.76 59.00 -7.82
C VAL A 930 -2.51 59.89 -6.83
N ASP A 931 -2.94 59.34 -5.69
CA ASP A 931 -3.69 60.09 -4.66
C ASP A 931 -2.89 61.27 -4.08
N GLN A 932 -1.59 61.12 -3.89
CA GLN A 932 -0.73 62.22 -3.45
C GLN A 932 -0.69 63.36 -4.48
N VAL A 933 -0.65 63.03 -5.76
CA VAL A 933 -0.63 64.00 -6.85
C VAL A 933 -2.01 64.66 -7.03
N THR A 934 -3.10 63.90 -6.99
CA THR A 934 -4.46 64.37 -7.30
C THR A 934 -5.22 64.95 -6.10
N ASN A 935 -5.20 64.26 -4.96
CA ASN A 935 -6.05 64.56 -3.79
C ASN A 935 -5.30 65.26 -2.64
N GLY A 936 -3.96 65.30 -2.67
CA GLY A 936 -3.13 66.01 -1.68
C GLY A 936 -3.05 65.32 -0.31
N THR A 937 -3.50 64.07 -0.21
CA THR A 937 -3.38 63.23 0.99
C THR A 937 -1.95 62.69 1.13
N PHE A 938 -1.20 63.17 2.12
CA PHE A 938 0.18 62.76 2.39
C PHE A 938 0.23 61.38 3.07
N VAL A 939 0.64 60.34 2.34
CA VAL A 939 0.84 58.98 2.88
C VAL A 939 2.32 58.58 2.92
N PHE A 940 3.16 59.06 1.99
CA PHE A 940 4.58 58.72 1.92
C PHE A 940 5.47 59.98 1.92
N ARG A 941 6.50 59.99 2.77
CA ARG A 941 7.63 60.93 2.71
C ARG A 941 8.88 60.33 2.02
N ASP A 942 8.87 59.02 1.73
CA ASP A 942 10.04 58.29 1.22
C ASP A 942 10.00 58.07 -0.30
N SER A 943 11.14 58.33 -0.96
CA SER A 943 11.37 58.10 -2.40
C SER A 943 11.73 56.64 -2.75
N LEU A 944 11.82 55.77 -1.74
CA LEU A 944 12.23 54.36 -1.90
C LEU A 944 11.27 53.54 -2.77
N ALA A 945 9.98 53.91 -2.82
CA ALA A 945 8.98 53.21 -3.64
C ALA A 945 9.33 53.19 -5.13
N ILE A 946 9.88 54.30 -5.65
CA ILE A 946 10.29 54.43 -7.06
C ILE A 946 11.54 53.61 -7.35
N SER A 947 12.49 53.61 -6.43
CA SER A 947 13.68 52.77 -6.54
C SER A 947 13.31 51.29 -6.56
N SER A 948 12.34 50.88 -5.73
CA SER A 948 11.76 49.54 -5.72
C SER A 948 11.07 49.19 -7.05
N LEU A 949 10.23 50.08 -7.58
CA LEU A 949 9.55 49.88 -8.86
C LEU A 949 10.54 49.79 -10.03
N LYS A 950 11.55 50.66 -10.07
CA LYS A 950 12.61 50.65 -11.08
C LYS A 950 13.42 49.36 -11.04
N LEU A 951 13.71 48.84 -9.85
CA LEU A 951 14.37 47.55 -9.68
C LEU A 951 13.49 46.40 -10.21
N ALA A 952 12.20 46.40 -9.91
CA ALA A 952 11.26 45.39 -10.43
C ALA A 952 11.16 45.41 -11.97
N LEU A 953 11.14 46.61 -12.58
CA LEU A 953 11.09 46.79 -14.03
C LEU A 953 12.38 46.34 -14.71
N THR A 954 13.53 46.80 -14.22
CA THR A 954 14.85 46.42 -14.78
C THR A 954 15.09 44.93 -14.67
N TYR A 955 14.69 44.30 -13.57
CA TYR A 955 14.78 42.85 -13.41
C TYR A 955 13.91 42.09 -14.43
N ASN A 956 12.66 42.51 -14.64
CA ASN A 956 11.79 41.88 -15.64
C ASN A 956 12.27 42.12 -17.09
N GLU A 957 12.79 43.31 -17.40
CA GLU A 957 13.40 43.58 -18.71
C GLU A 957 14.63 42.70 -18.97
N ALA A 958 15.48 42.48 -17.95
CA ALA A 958 16.63 41.58 -18.05
C ALA A 958 16.22 40.13 -18.28
N LEU A 959 15.12 39.70 -17.64
CA LEU A 959 14.48 38.39 -17.85
C LEU A 959 13.95 38.24 -19.28
N LEU A 960 13.23 39.24 -19.80
CA LEU A 960 12.67 39.21 -21.16
C LEU A 960 13.75 39.23 -22.25
N LYS A 961 14.89 39.88 -22.00
CA LYS A 961 16.05 39.92 -22.92
C LYS A 961 16.83 38.59 -22.96
N GLY A 962 16.46 37.58 -22.18
CA GLY A 962 17.12 36.28 -22.14
C GLY A 962 18.52 36.29 -21.50
N SER A 963 18.94 37.41 -20.92
CA SER A 963 20.22 37.54 -20.21
C SER A 963 20.30 36.67 -18.95
N LEU A 964 19.14 36.26 -18.43
CA LEU A 964 18.96 35.35 -17.31
C LEU A 964 18.30 34.07 -17.85
N THR A 965 18.96 32.92 -17.71
CA THR A 965 18.48 31.64 -18.26
C THR A 965 17.15 31.21 -17.64
N THR A 966 16.06 31.23 -18.40
CA THR A 966 14.75 30.66 -18.01
C THR A 966 14.04 29.97 -19.18
N SER A 967 13.45 28.80 -18.91
CA SER A 967 12.59 28.02 -19.82
C SER A 967 11.10 28.41 -19.72
N ARG A 968 10.72 29.18 -18.71
CA ARG A 968 9.37 29.75 -18.53
C ARG A 968 9.47 31.28 -18.46
N GLY A 969 8.55 31.98 -19.11
CA GLY A 969 8.56 33.44 -19.28
C GLY A 969 8.49 34.24 -17.96
N GLY A 970 8.25 35.56 -18.09
CA GLY A 970 8.33 36.54 -16.99
C GLY A 970 7.61 36.15 -15.69
N VAL A 971 8.19 36.57 -14.56
CA VAL A 971 7.70 36.30 -13.20
C VAL A 971 6.35 36.99 -12.96
N VAL A 972 6.27 38.25 -13.37
CA VAL A 972 5.09 39.14 -13.33
C VAL A 972 4.62 39.42 -14.76
N GLN A 973 3.33 39.66 -14.96
CA GLN A 973 2.78 40.10 -16.26
C GLN A 973 3.52 41.33 -16.80
N SER A 974 4.12 41.20 -17.98
CA SER A 974 4.81 42.30 -18.66
C SER A 974 3.87 43.45 -19.01
N ILE A 975 2.61 43.13 -19.31
CA ILE A 975 1.56 44.11 -19.61
C ILE A 975 1.25 44.95 -18.36
N PHE A 976 1.12 44.31 -17.20
CA PHE A 976 0.90 45.00 -15.93
C PHE A 976 2.08 45.92 -15.57
N LEU A 977 3.31 45.41 -15.63
CA LEU A 977 4.48 46.25 -15.38
C LEU A 977 4.62 47.40 -16.40
N GLY A 978 4.26 47.15 -17.66
CA GLY A 978 4.20 48.17 -18.70
C GLY A 978 3.15 49.25 -18.42
N SER A 979 1.97 48.88 -17.91
CA SER A 979 0.93 49.85 -17.53
C SER A 979 1.37 50.70 -16.32
N LEU A 980 1.99 50.07 -15.32
CA LEU A 980 2.57 50.78 -14.17
C LEU A 980 3.66 51.78 -14.61
N ARG A 981 4.55 51.37 -15.51
CA ARG A 981 5.57 52.27 -16.09
C ARG A 981 4.90 53.47 -16.78
N LYS A 982 3.88 53.23 -17.60
CA LYS A 982 3.17 54.29 -18.33
C LYS A 982 2.45 55.25 -17.38
N GLN A 983 1.79 54.73 -16.34
CA GLN A 983 1.12 55.55 -15.32
C GLN A 983 2.10 56.45 -14.58
N VAL A 984 3.26 55.94 -14.18
CA VAL A 984 4.31 56.77 -13.53
C VAL A 984 4.82 57.84 -14.49
N GLU A 985 5.08 57.50 -15.75
CA GLU A 985 5.50 58.48 -16.77
C GLU A 985 4.42 59.54 -17.03
N GLU A 986 3.13 59.18 -17.00
CA GLU A 986 2.01 60.13 -17.12
C GLU A 986 1.87 61.03 -15.90
N LEU A 987 1.97 60.49 -14.68
CA LEU A 987 1.97 61.27 -13.44
C LEU A 987 3.09 62.31 -13.43
N LEU A 988 4.31 61.91 -13.82
CA LEU A 988 5.44 62.82 -13.90
C LEU A 988 5.25 63.87 -15.00
N LYS A 989 4.58 63.55 -16.12
CA LYS A 989 4.26 64.50 -17.20
C LYS A 989 3.18 65.51 -16.80
N LEU A 990 2.16 65.10 -16.05
CA LEU A 990 1.05 65.94 -15.59
C LEU A 990 1.52 67.03 -14.60
N SER A 991 2.67 66.84 -13.95
CA SER A 991 3.30 67.85 -13.11
C SER A 991 4.08 68.88 -13.95
N GLU A 992 3.41 69.85 -14.59
CA GLU A 992 4.09 70.90 -15.39
C GLU A 992 5.12 71.72 -14.58
N GLN A 993 4.96 71.80 -13.26
CA GLN A 993 5.88 72.47 -12.34
C GLN A 993 7.24 71.74 -12.20
N SER A 994 7.32 70.45 -12.51
CA SER A 994 8.56 69.65 -12.39
C SER A 994 9.71 70.13 -13.28
N LYS A 995 9.41 70.72 -14.44
CA LYS A 995 10.40 71.26 -15.39
C LYS A 995 11.10 72.50 -14.84
N ASN A 996 10.35 73.38 -14.16
CA ASN A 996 10.91 74.58 -13.52
C ASN A 996 11.80 74.21 -12.33
N TYR A 997 11.38 73.22 -11.53
CA TYR A 997 12.20 72.70 -10.43
C TYR A 997 13.46 71.98 -10.93
N LEU A 998 13.39 71.26 -12.05
CA LEU A 998 14.56 70.65 -12.71
C LEU A 998 15.56 71.73 -13.18
N TYR A 999 15.08 72.81 -13.79
CA TYR A 999 15.92 73.94 -14.18
C TYR A 999 16.64 74.56 -12.97
N ASN A 1000 15.93 74.77 -11.86
CA ASN A 1000 16.49 75.33 -10.63
C ASN A 1000 17.49 74.36 -9.95
N TYR A 1001 17.17 73.06 -9.93
CA TYR A 1001 18.04 72.01 -9.39
C TYR A 1001 19.35 71.89 -10.18
N LEU A 1002 19.28 71.95 -11.51
CA LEU A 1002 20.43 71.81 -12.39
C LEU A 1002 21.34 73.05 -12.39
N ASN A 1003 20.78 74.27 -12.25
CA ASN A 1003 21.57 75.51 -12.27
C ASN A 1003 22.05 76.01 -10.90
N SER A 1004 21.26 75.80 -9.83
CA SER A 1004 21.52 76.41 -8.51
C SER A 1004 21.69 75.41 -7.38
N ALA A 1005 21.52 74.11 -7.64
CA ALA A 1005 21.51 73.03 -6.64
C ALA A 1005 20.52 73.24 -5.47
N ARG A 1006 19.51 74.10 -5.65
CA ARG A 1006 18.47 74.38 -4.64
C ARG A 1006 17.31 73.40 -4.77
N TRP A 1007 16.78 72.95 -3.63
CA TRP A 1007 15.54 72.16 -3.54
C TRP A 1007 14.32 73.08 -3.44
N PRO A 1008 13.10 72.58 -3.74
CA PRO A 1008 11.87 73.35 -3.54
C PRO A 1008 11.57 73.49 -2.04
N ASP A 1009 11.94 74.62 -1.44
CA ASP A 1009 11.65 74.93 -0.03
C ASP A 1009 10.58 76.04 0.04
N ASP A 1010 9.31 75.68 0.24
CA ASP A 1010 8.24 76.62 0.59
C ASP A 1010 7.27 75.96 1.61
N GLU A 1011 7.03 76.64 2.74
CA GLU A 1011 6.58 76.07 4.03
C GLU A 1011 5.15 75.48 4.08
N THR A 1012 4.37 75.45 2.99
CA THR A 1012 3.04 74.78 2.98
C THR A 1012 2.71 73.99 1.71
N GLN A 1013 3.25 74.36 0.54
CA GLN A 1013 3.05 73.65 -0.74
C GLN A 1013 4.34 72.95 -1.23
N GLY A 1014 5.52 73.31 -0.69
CA GLY A 1014 6.83 72.84 -1.14
C GLY A 1014 7.17 71.39 -0.75
N GLU A 1015 6.57 70.83 0.31
CA GLU A 1015 6.76 69.40 0.65
C GLU A 1015 6.20 68.46 -0.44
N LYS A 1016 5.10 68.84 -1.11
CA LYS A 1016 4.52 68.03 -2.20
C LYS A 1016 5.39 68.07 -3.46
N ASP A 1017 5.84 69.27 -3.82
CA ASP A 1017 6.61 69.52 -5.03
C ASP A 1017 8.04 68.96 -4.92
N SER A 1018 8.64 69.01 -3.73
CA SER A 1018 9.96 68.39 -3.47
C SER A 1018 9.93 66.87 -3.59
N VAL A 1019 8.87 66.21 -3.11
CA VAL A 1019 8.69 64.75 -3.24
C VAL A 1019 8.51 64.36 -4.71
N ILE A 1020 7.63 65.03 -5.46
CA ILE A 1020 7.43 64.78 -6.90
C ILE A 1020 8.72 65.06 -7.69
N HIS A 1021 9.48 66.10 -7.32
CA HIS A 1021 10.77 66.38 -7.94
C HIS A 1021 11.80 65.29 -7.64
N SER A 1022 11.86 64.78 -6.39
CA SER A 1022 12.73 63.65 -6.03
C SER A 1022 12.42 62.39 -6.84
N TRP A 1023 11.14 62.16 -7.11
CA TRP A 1023 10.64 61.06 -7.91
C TRP A 1023 11.09 61.16 -9.37
N TYR A 1024 10.98 62.35 -9.95
CA TYR A 1024 11.44 62.65 -11.30
C TYR A 1024 12.94 62.37 -11.46
N LEU A 1025 13.77 62.87 -10.53
CA LEU A 1025 15.22 62.68 -10.56
C LEU A 1025 15.61 61.20 -10.50
N GLN A 1026 15.00 60.42 -9.59
CA GLN A 1026 15.31 59.00 -9.43
C GLN A 1026 14.80 58.13 -10.60
N TRP A 1027 13.59 58.40 -11.10
CA TRP A 1027 13.00 57.64 -12.20
C TRP A 1027 13.83 57.77 -13.47
N PHE A 1028 14.13 59.00 -13.89
CA PHE A 1028 14.92 59.26 -15.09
C PHE A 1028 16.44 59.11 -14.88
N GLY A 1029 16.90 58.89 -13.64
CA GLY A 1029 18.30 58.67 -13.33
C GLY A 1029 19.16 59.90 -13.60
N VAL A 1030 18.66 61.08 -13.19
CA VAL A 1030 19.35 62.36 -13.35
C VAL A 1030 20.58 62.37 -12.43
N PRO A 1031 21.80 62.60 -12.95
CA PRO A 1031 23.00 62.66 -12.12
C PRO A 1031 22.97 63.88 -11.18
N ALA A 1032 23.76 63.84 -10.11
CA ALA A 1032 23.93 64.99 -9.24
C ALA A 1032 24.47 66.22 -10.02
N PRO A 1033 24.07 67.45 -9.65
CA PRO A 1033 24.48 68.66 -10.38
C PRO A 1033 26.00 68.79 -10.52
N SER A 1034 26.78 68.37 -9.53
CA SER A 1034 28.25 68.35 -9.58
C SER A 1034 28.82 67.44 -10.66
N VAL A 1035 28.19 66.29 -10.91
CA VAL A 1035 28.60 65.33 -11.95
C VAL A 1035 28.23 65.88 -13.34
N ILE A 1036 27.07 66.53 -13.45
CA ILE A 1036 26.64 67.19 -14.68
C ILE A 1036 27.58 68.35 -15.00
N GLN A 1037 27.89 69.21 -14.04
CA GLN A 1037 28.78 70.35 -14.21
C GLN A 1037 30.21 69.91 -14.63
N MET A 1038 30.72 68.83 -14.03
CA MET A 1038 32.01 68.23 -14.42
C MET A 1038 31.98 67.63 -15.84
N ALA A 1039 30.84 67.05 -16.26
CA ALA A 1039 30.64 66.58 -17.63
C ALA A 1039 30.49 67.74 -18.63
N MET A 1040 29.82 68.83 -18.23
CA MET A 1040 29.69 70.07 -19.02
C MET A 1040 31.06 70.70 -19.26
N GLU A 1041 31.92 70.77 -18.25
CA GLU A 1041 33.30 71.27 -18.40
C GLU A 1041 34.13 70.40 -19.37
N LYS A 1042 33.95 69.08 -19.36
CA LYS A 1042 34.58 68.17 -20.33
C LYS A 1042 34.02 68.29 -21.75
N LEU A 1043 32.78 68.74 -21.90
CA LEU A 1043 32.10 68.92 -23.19
C LEU A 1043 32.33 70.30 -23.82
N LYS A 1044 32.58 71.35 -23.01
CA LYS A 1044 32.83 72.73 -23.46
C LYS A 1044 33.79 72.87 -24.66
N PRO A 1045 34.91 72.11 -24.78
CA PRO A 1045 35.82 72.25 -25.93
C PRO A 1045 35.40 71.49 -27.22
N LYS A 1046 34.27 70.77 -27.26
CA LYS A 1046 33.89 69.86 -28.38
C LYS A 1046 32.52 70.12 -29.04
N ILE A 1047 31.79 71.17 -28.66
CA ILE A 1047 30.43 71.41 -29.16
C ILE A 1047 30.49 72.27 -30.45
N LEU A 1048 30.27 71.64 -31.62
CA LEU A 1048 30.12 72.33 -32.91
C LEU A 1048 28.78 72.01 -33.61
N SER A 1049 27.87 71.26 -32.98
CA SER A 1049 26.58 70.82 -33.53
C SER A 1049 25.38 71.25 -32.69
N SER A 1050 24.22 71.37 -33.33
CA SER A 1050 22.94 71.85 -32.76
C SER A 1050 22.28 70.94 -31.71
N SER A 1051 22.85 69.76 -31.44
CA SER A 1051 22.49 68.92 -30.30
C SER A 1051 23.70 68.12 -29.79
N SER A 1052 23.83 67.99 -28.47
CA SER A 1052 24.88 67.20 -27.80
C SER A 1052 24.35 65.87 -27.22
N VAL A 1053 23.07 65.56 -27.48
CA VAL A 1053 22.35 64.34 -27.05
C VAL A 1053 23.16 63.04 -27.24
N PRO A 1054 23.83 62.76 -28.38
CA PRO A 1054 24.61 61.52 -28.54
C PRO A 1054 25.81 61.43 -27.59
N PHE A 1055 26.48 62.55 -27.33
CA PHE A 1055 27.63 62.63 -26.42
C PHE A 1055 27.19 62.54 -24.96
N LEU A 1056 26.09 63.21 -24.61
CA LEU A 1056 25.48 63.11 -23.28
C LEU A 1056 25.01 61.69 -22.98
N ARG A 1057 24.48 60.96 -23.97
CA ARG A 1057 24.10 59.54 -23.81
C ARG A 1057 25.30 58.61 -23.61
N LEU A 1058 26.47 58.97 -24.14
CA LEU A 1058 27.74 58.28 -23.91
C LEU A 1058 28.30 58.54 -22.51
N LEU A 1059 28.20 59.78 -22.02
CA LEU A 1059 28.68 60.18 -20.70
C LEU A 1059 27.74 59.74 -19.56
N PHE A 1060 26.44 59.68 -19.85
CA PHE A 1060 25.39 59.27 -18.92
C PHE A 1060 24.60 58.08 -19.46
N PRO A 1061 25.21 56.89 -19.54
CA PRO A 1061 24.59 55.71 -20.15
C PRO A 1061 23.35 55.21 -19.40
N THR A 1062 23.22 55.56 -18.11
CA THR A 1062 22.11 55.16 -17.23
C THR A 1062 20.96 56.18 -17.17
N THR A 1063 21.13 57.36 -17.75
CA THR A 1063 20.15 58.45 -17.70
C THR A 1063 19.18 58.33 -18.88
N HIS A 1064 17.90 58.53 -18.61
CA HIS A 1064 16.84 58.38 -19.62
C HIS A 1064 16.91 59.49 -20.67
N ILE A 1065 16.51 59.18 -21.91
CA ILE A 1065 16.62 60.11 -23.04
C ILE A 1065 15.88 61.42 -22.81
N ASN A 1066 14.69 61.38 -22.19
CA ASN A 1066 13.93 62.58 -21.81
C ASN A 1066 14.73 63.53 -20.90
N ALA A 1067 15.49 62.99 -19.94
CA ALA A 1067 16.31 63.81 -19.06
C ALA A 1067 17.56 64.31 -19.79
N ILE A 1068 18.14 63.51 -20.69
CA ILE A 1068 19.25 63.93 -21.55
C ILE A 1068 18.83 65.09 -22.46
N ASP A 1069 17.63 65.03 -23.04
CA ASP A 1069 17.09 66.08 -23.91
C ASP A 1069 16.84 67.38 -23.13
N GLU A 1070 16.38 67.31 -21.87
CA GLU A 1070 16.24 68.49 -21.02
C GLU A 1070 17.60 69.05 -20.57
N ILE A 1071 18.60 68.20 -20.30
CA ILE A 1071 19.98 68.63 -20.02
C ILE A 1071 20.61 69.29 -21.26
N ASP A 1072 20.33 68.79 -22.46
CA ASP A 1072 20.80 69.36 -23.72
C ASP A 1072 20.18 70.75 -23.96
N LYS A 1073 18.87 70.93 -23.71
CA LYS A 1073 18.21 72.26 -23.78
C LYS A 1073 18.80 73.26 -22.78
N LEU A 1074 19.25 72.81 -21.62
CA LEU A 1074 19.94 73.63 -20.62
C LEU A 1074 21.35 74.05 -21.06
N LEU A 1075 22.10 73.15 -21.71
CA LEU A 1075 23.40 73.44 -22.31
C LEU A 1075 23.32 74.56 -23.35
N PHE A 1076 22.24 74.60 -24.16
CA PHE A 1076 22.06 75.63 -25.18
C PHE A 1076 21.37 76.91 -24.68
N SER A 1077 20.53 76.85 -23.64
CA SER A 1077 19.91 78.06 -23.04
C SER A 1077 20.88 78.89 -22.20
N SER A 1078 21.91 78.27 -21.62
CA SER A 1078 22.98 78.98 -20.89
C SER A 1078 24.02 79.69 -21.79
N GLN A 1079 23.96 79.52 -23.12
CA GLN A 1079 24.79 80.23 -24.09
C GLN A 1079 24.15 81.51 -24.67
N VAL A 1080 22.90 81.83 -24.32
CA VAL A 1080 22.18 83.04 -24.80
C VAL A 1080 22.00 84.09 -23.69
N GLY A 1081 22.77 84.00 -22.61
CA GLY A 1081 22.85 85.02 -21.55
C GLY A 1081 24.00 85.99 -21.75
#